data_AF-A0A3B7MJ87-F1
#
_entry.id   AF-A0A3B7MJ87-F1
#
_cell.length_a   1.000
_cell.length_b   1.000
_cell.length_c   1.000
_cell.angle_alpha   90.00
_cell.angle_beta   90.00
_cell.angle_gamma   90.00
#
_symmetry.space_group_name_H-M   'P 1'
#
loop_
_entity.id
_entity.type
_entity.pdbx_description
1 polymer ?
#
loop_
_entity_poly.entity_id
_entity_poly.type
_entity_poly.pdbx_seq_one_letter_code
_entity_poly.pdbx_strand_id
1 'polypeptide(L)'
;MRKLLLAFFIIHCWTIHIYAAPVDHSRAFHEKDNQWQLFRSHFKYHIQLIAIKKYDDNSVNIILSEPPNRVKQADIESIIQPFRASLEIKPWPIGVDGFVKDVVISANALTPFQLNNLLAELHEIIFLTSYKAVFLNLDSLPAITPLHNLNYQVTASELNKWFITDNEPFVFADNNNARLTIRQIIASRLQGEYFSYSKAFVLWVMPSGQNISSQQKVIRQFSLDADLIIGAVYGNNTLVVIGRKRKESVYALPPLRTESVLMLAAANKTELAQSYERNSLFAGKMTNLKDWAPIYLSKELINTEYGSLLNITDQMLKSWSQMNRIQYDNFPYPYPGGWPYNRTMFDEIGSSSLTYNWNTRGVGYAVKTGNLQIYAVNRTGSLPVSYFPDSSEVNPNLARYEESAYKYFSGLNDPNLVKVGQYTFLYQIFKAFNIIAAENNITPVQEPKDVLTEPTVRLLKDIIRLDAVTISKRAMINPDQCVELVKILRAYYFNYGETGLREIAKQANDREALFRIDKIYFRLVKLLKEKEALRIERNSYKEPYNSIVREHNVLGHNLHRTYYQEQQRLKLWARLDSFDRIIMPMDIDLGRMDNEAEKLANEADLRLALSTKILQQINLIATLTDQDERLTDSIEKVYAQSHAAVNNNTWIKTPSIVISRDTLDFRMEGGHNIDAAIDNFVLDAATPKGRINLVTVNGKRMIKINPADLSRVNPSFQKDLRYANSRTATSTAQKDLQGSFANNPPPPPRNVDDVFGSADPNDGYDPKQGIGWVYEEKRTKSKALLIGKTEDGYFTVNNKKTATCFNIREALEDHLRNQPEAEVVVEFANFEPEEAAYFTQNISSRFTSAQRRSWKIYKRKAEAITAREYDFDKKTIEQLDNGHIRITIPKKDPSPNIFVDMVGVVKNRFQQAKSTIDQVFKVSKTKPEDDIITNLIKEFKTAGIPLSKIIVSIDDCSFCIIIQCCKEEANKGKS
;
A
#
# COMPACT_ATOMS: atom_id res chain seq x y z
N MET A 1 -63.52 -32.01 3.66
CA MET A 1 -62.52 -32.28 2.61
C MET A 1 -62.30 -31.11 1.65
N ARG A 2 -63.30 -30.62 0.89
CA ARG A 2 -63.12 -29.47 -0.05
C ARG A 2 -62.57 -28.18 0.59
N LYS A 3 -63.03 -27.82 1.79
CA LYS A 3 -62.51 -26.66 2.54
C LYS A 3 -61.04 -26.84 3.00
N LEU A 4 -60.63 -28.07 3.30
CA LEU A 4 -59.24 -28.40 3.66
C LEU A 4 -58.33 -28.37 2.44
N LEU A 5 -58.78 -28.89 1.29
CA LEU A 5 -58.05 -28.79 0.03
C LEU A 5 -57.91 -27.33 -0.44
N LEU A 6 -58.97 -26.52 -0.29
CA LEU A 6 -58.91 -25.10 -0.60
C LEU A 6 -57.96 -24.35 0.36
N ALA A 7 -58.00 -24.65 1.66
CA ALA A 7 -57.05 -24.08 2.62
C ALA A 7 -55.60 -24.49 2.30
N PHE A 8 -55.36 -25.76 1.94
CA PHE A 8 -54.05 -26.24 1.53
C PHE A 8 -53.58 -25.59 0.23
N PHE A 9 -54.47 -25.40 -0.75
CA PHE A 9 -54.16 -24.71 -2.00
C PHE A 9 -53.89 -23.23 -1.78
N ILE A 10 -54.68 -22.54 -0.95
CA ILE A 10 -54.44 -21.14 -0.60
C ILE A 10 -53.12 -21.02 0.15
N ILE A 11 -52.87 -21.85 1.16
CA ILE A 11 -51.59 -21.87 1.88
C ILE A 11 -50.46 -22.15 0.90
N HIS A 12 -50.56 -23.15 0.02
CA HIS A 12 -49.52 -23.48 -0.96
C HIS A 12 -49.28 -22.37 -1.97
N CYS A 13 -50.32 -21.72 -2.51
CA CYS A 13 -50.20 -20.57 -3.39
C CYS A 13 -49.63 -19.35 -2.66
N TRP A 14 -50.04 -19.08 -1.43
CA TRP A 14 -49.46 -18.02 -0.60
C TRP A 14 -48.00 -18.31 -0.25
N THR A 15 -47.68 -19.57 0.03
CA THR A 15 -46.32 -20.03 0.26
C THR A 15 -45.52 -19.83 -1.03
N ILE A 16 -45.98 -20.31 -2.19
CA ILE A 16 -45.34 -20.07 -3.48
C ILE A 16 -45.19 -18.57 -3.75
N HIS A 17 -46.16 -17.71 -3.45
CA HIS A 17 -46.11 -16.28 -3.75
C HIS A 17 -45.18 -15.50 -2.81
N ILE A 18 -45.19 -15.81 -1.52
CA ILE A 18 -44.24 -15.28 -0.52
C ILE A 18 -42.83 -15.77 -0.86
N TYR A 19 -42.70 -17.06 -1.14
CA TYR A 19 -41.53 -17.66 -1.75
C TYR A 19 -41.51 -17.42 -3.27
N ALA A 20 -42.04 -16.33 -3.84
CA ALA A 20 -41.76 -15.93 -5.23
C ALA A 20 -41.68 -14.42 -5.39
N ALA A 21 -41.72 -13.66 -4.28
CA ALA A 21 -41.52 -12.23 -4.31
C ALA A 21 -40.19 -11.91 -5.02
N PRO A 22 -40.21 -11.16 -6.13
CA PRO A 22 -39.01 -10.86 -6.86
C PRO A 22 -38.05 -10.02 -6.01
N VAL A 23 -36.75 -10.13 -6.32
CA VAL A 23 -35.68 -9.50 -5.54
C VAL A 23 -35.79 -7.98 -5.51
N ASP A 24 -36.43 -7.38 -6.51
CA ASP A 24 -36.67 -5.95 -6.64
C ASP A 24 -37.61 -5.36 -5.59
N HIS A 25 -38.37 -6.17 -4.86
CA HIS A 25 -39.19 -5.76 -3.71
C HIS A 25 -38.48 -5.90 -2.35
N SER A 26 -37.28 -6.48 -2.33
CA SER A 26 -36.53 -6.69 -1.08
C SER A 26 -35.87 -5.39 -0.59
N ARG A 27 -35.67 -5.29 0.73
CA ARG A 27 -34.96 -4.15 1.32
C ARG A 27 -33.52 -4.06 0.83
N ALA A 28 -32.83 -5.19 0.68
CA ALA A 28 -31.49 -5.24 0.11
C ALA A 28 -31.42 -4.56 -1.26
N PHE A 29 -32.35 -4.86 -2.16
CA PHE A 29 -32.37 -4.26 -3.50
C PHE A 29 -32.59 -2.74 -3.47
N HIS A 30 -33.42 -2.23 -2.57
CA HIS A 30 -33.64 -0.79 -2.43
C HIS A 30 -32.48 -0.05 -1.74
N GLU A 31 -31.76 -0.71 -0.83
CA GLU A 31 -30.67 -0.11 -0.05
C GLU A 31 -29.26 -0.34 -0.65
N LYS A 32 -29.14 -1.10 -1.75
CA LYS A 32 -27.85 -1.53 -2.31
C LYS A 32 -26.90 -0.37 -2.62
N ASP A 33 -27.43 0.75 -3.13
CA ASP A 33 -26.66 1.94 -3.47
C ASP A 33 -26.13 2.64 -2.21
N ASN A 34 -26.99 2.79 -1.19
CA ASN A 34 -26.61 3.38 0.09
C ASN A 34 -25.53 2.53 0.78
N GLN A 35 -25.67 1.21 0.78
CA GLN A 35 -24.68 0.32 1.39
C GLN A 35 -23.35 0.33 0.63
N TRP A 36 -23.38 0.37 -0.70
CA TRP A 36 -22.17 0.47 -1.51
C TRP A 36 -21.47 1.83 -1.32
N GLN A 37 -22.21 2.94 -1.28
CA GLN A 37 -21.66 4.26 -0.98
C GLN A 37 -21.09 4.34 0.44
N LEU A 38 -21.76 3.74 1.43
CA LEU A 38 -21.26 3.62 2.79
C LEU A 38 -19.95 2.83 2.85
N PHE A 39 -19.86 1.72 2.11
CA PHE A 39 -18.64 0.94 1.99
C PHE A 39 -17.50 1.77 1.38
N ARG A 40 -17.73 2.46 0.26
CA ARG A 40 -16.68 3.22 -0.44
C ARG A 40 -16.31 4.56 0.21
N SER A 41 -17.22 5.17 0.98
CA SER A 41 -16.86 6.32 1.80
C SER A 41 -15.86 5.95 2.90
N HIS A 42 -15.93 4.71 3.39
CA HIS A 42 -14.99 4.15 4.36
C HIS A 42 -13.70 3.64 3.70
N PHE A 43 -13.80 2.92 2.57
CA PHE A 43 -12.67 2.37 1.82
C PHE A 43 -12.51 3.05 0.45
N LYS A 44 -11.99 4.27 0.48
CA LYS A 44 -11.90 5.14 -0.70
C LYS A 44 -10.92 4.65 -1.78
N TYR A 45 -9.95 3.82 -1.39
CA TYR A 45 -8.90 3.30 -2.27
C TYR A 45 -8.94 1.76 -2.31
N HIS A 46 -7.87 1.14 -2.81
CA HIS A 46 -7.80 -0.30 -3.09
C HIS A 46 -7.99 -1.17 -1.85
N ILE A 47 -9.07 -1.96 -1.87
CA ILE A 47 -9.30 -3.04 -0.90
C ILE A 47 -9.93 -4.23 -1.62
N GLN A 48 -9.50 -5.46 -1.31
CA GLN A 48 -10.08 -6.67 -1.89
C GLN A 48 -10.65 -7.54 -0.79
N LEU A 49 -11.96 -7.52 -0.64
CA LEU A 49 -12.71 -8.24 0.39
C LEU A 49 -14.16 -8.49 -0.05
N ILE A 50 -14.88 -9.25 0.78
CA ILE A 50 -16.33 -9.42 0.68
C ILE A 50 -16.97 -8.66 1.86
N ALA A 51 -17.94 -7.79 1.59
CA ALA A 51 -18.72 -7.10 2.62
C ALA A 51 -20.18 -7.53 2.58
N ILE A 52 -20.87 -7.51 3.72
CA ILE A 52 -22.23 -8.04 3.87
C ILE A 52 -23.08 -7.11 4.74
N LYS A 53 -24.32 -6.86 4.32
CA LYS A 53 -25.39 -6.25 5.12
C LYS A 53 -26.59 -7.18 5.12
N LYS A 54 -27.06 -7.59 6.29
CA LYS A 54 -28.30 -8.38 6.45
C LYS A 54 -29.44 -7.48 6.85
N TYR A 55 -30.66 -7.81 6.39
CA TYR A 55 -31.87 -7.09 6.73
C TYR A 55 -32.86 -7.98 7.49
N ASP A 56 -33.85 -7.32 8.09
CA ASP A 56 -34.93 -7.92 8.87
C ASP A 56 -35.91 -8.76 8.02
N ASP A 57 -36.01 -8.49 6.72
CA ASP A 57 -36.78 -9.27 5.75
C ASP A 57 -36.03 -10.52 5.22
N ASN A 58 -34.88 -10.87 5.81
CA ASN A 58 -33.95 -11.92 5.36
C ASN A 58 -33.32 -11.67 3.99
N SER A 59 -33.42 -10.46 3.45
CA SER A 59 -32.62 -10.05 2.31
C SER A 59 -31.19 -9.68 2.74
N VAL A 60 -30.25 -9.72 1.79
CA VAL A 60 -28.84 -9.44 2.04
C VAL A 60 -28.23 -8.66 0.87
N ASN A 61 -27.40 -7.67 1.19
CA ASN A 61 -26.47 -7.08 0.23
C ASN A 61 -25.07 -7.69 0.46
N ILE A 62 -24.44 -8.15 -0.61
CA ILE A 62 -23.07 -8.65 -0.64
C ILE A 62 -22.28 -7.78 -1.62
N ILE A 63 -21.16 -7.21 -1.16
CA ILE A 63 -20.26 -6.41 -2.00
C ILE A 63 -18.98 -7.23 -2.21
N LEU A 64 -18.66 -7.54 -3.46
CA LEU A 64 -17.40 -8.15 -3.86
C LEU A 64 -16.49 -7.02 -4.34
N SER A 65 -15.55 -6.61 -3.50
CA SER A 65 -14.72 -5.47 -3.81
C SER A 65 -13.51 -5.87 -4.65
N GLU A 66 -13.37 -5.22 -5.80
CA GLU A 66 -12.24 -5.35 -6.72
C GLU A 66 -11.88 -6.82 -7.04
N PRO A 67 -12.81 -7.62 -7.63
CA PRO A 67 -12.51 -8.98 -8.03
C PRO A 67 -11.27 -9.05 -8.93
N PRO A 68 -10.53 -10.17 -8.95
CA PRO A 68 -9.37 -10.28 -9.80
C PRO A 68 -9.79 -10.42 -11.27
N ASN A 69 -8.96 -9.96 -12.22
CA ASN A 69 -9.30 -9.94 -13.65
C ASN A 69 -9.58 -11.32 -14.26
N ARG A 70 -9.16 -12.41 -13.60
CA ARG A 70 -9.51 -13.78 -13.97
C ARG A 70 -10.98 -14.13 -13.69
N VAL A 71 -11.63 -13.43 -12.76
CA VAL A 71 -13.04 -13.57 -12.44
C VAL A 71 -13.82 -12.61 -13.33
N LYS A 72 -14.70 -13.16 -14.16
CA LYS A 72 -15.61 -12.42 -15.03
C LYS A 72 -16.98 -12.29 -14.35
N GLN A 73 -17.78 -11.33 -14.84
CA GLN A 73 -19.16 -11.15 -14.38
C GLN A 73 -19.97 -12.45 -14.51
N ALA A 74 -19.85 -13.16 -15.64
CA ALA A 74 -20.55 -14.41 -15.89
C ALA A 74 -20.23 -15.51 -14.87
N ASP A 75 -19.00 -15.54 -14.34
CA ASP A 75 -18.63 -16.53 -13.32
C ASP A 75 -19.39 -16.26 -12.02
N ILE A 76 -19.52 -14.99 -11.63
CA ILE A 76 -20.27 -14.58 -10.44
C ILE A 76 -21.76 -14.81 -10.65
N GLU A 77 -22.30 -14.48 -11.82
CA GLU A 77 -23.69 -14.75 -12.21
C GLU A 77 -24.02 -16.23 -12.10
N SER A 78 -23.12 -17.13 -12.53
CA SER A 78 -23.32 -18.57 -12.42
C SER A 78 -23.43 -19.07 -10.98
N ILE A 79 -22.65 -18.47 -10.06
CA ILE A 79 -22.69 -18.79 -8.63
C ILE A 79 -23.98 -18.29 -7.99
N ILE A 80 -24.47 -17.10 -8.39
CA ILE A 80 -25.68 -16.54 -7.79
C ILE A 80 -26.99 -17.03 -8.44
N GLN A 81 -26.94 -17.63 -9.63
CA GLN A 81 -28.11 -18.11 -10.39
C GLN A 81 -29.04 -19.04 -9.57
N PRO A 82 -28.54 -19.97 -8.74
CA PRO A 82 -29.41 -20.82 -7.90
C PRO A 82 -30.19 -20.04 -6.84
N PHE A 83 -29.82 -18.78 -6.60
CA PHE A 83 -30.40 -17.90 -5.60
C PHE A 83 -31.22 -16.81 -6.25
N ARG A 84 -32.16 -16.23 -5.48
CA ARG A 84 -32.92 -15.05 -5.92
C ARG A 84 -32.10 -13.81 -5.71
N ALA A 85 -31.16 -13.60 -6.61
CA ALA A 85 -30.20 -12.52 -6.53
C ALA A 85 -30.22 -11.65 -7.79
N SER A 86 -30.01 -10.35 -7.60
CA SER A 86 -29.63 -9.41 -8.65
C SER A 86 -28.17 -9.04 -8.48
N LEU A 87 -27.48 -8.81 -9.60
CA LEU A 87 -26.09 -8.37 -9.63
C LEU A 87 -25.99 -7.02 -10.33
N GLU A 88 -25.22 -6.12 -9.76
CA GLU A 88 -24.88 -4.83 -10.37
C GLU A 88 -23.38 -4.55 -10.22
N ILE A 89 -22.76 -4.00 -11.26
CA ILE A 89 -21.36 -3.54 -11.22
C ILE A 89 -21.35 -2.05 -10.93
N LYS A 90 -20.70 -1.65 -9.83
CA LYS A 90 -20.60 -0.27 -9.40
C LYS A 90 -19.16 0.24 -9.51
N PRO A 91 -18.87 1.24 -10.36
CA PRO A 91 -17.56 1.88 -10.41
C PRO A 91 -17.44 2.96 -9.34
N TRP A 92 -16.31 2.98 -8.62
CA TRP A 92 -15.89 4.04 -7.70
C TRP A 92 -14.69 4.79 -8.29
N PRO A 93 -14.76 6.12 -8.45
CA PRO A 93 -13.68 6.88 -9.06
C PRO A 93 -12.45 6.96 -8.15
N ILE A 94 -11.26 6.93 -8.77
CA ILE A 94 -9.98 7.25 -8.14
C ILE A 94 -9.29 8.29 -9.03
N GLY A 95 -9.08 9.50 -8.50
CA GLY A 95 -8.55 10.60 -9.29
C GLY A 95 -9.51 11.07 -10.39
N VAL A 96 -8.94 11.50 -11.52
CA VAL A 96 -9.71 12.12 -12.62
C VAL A 96 -10.44 11.07 -13.46
N ASP A 97 -9.71 10.05 -13.89
CA ASP A 97 -10.21 9.07 -14.85
C ASP A 97 -10.00 7.61 -14.41
N GLY A 98 -9.36 7.38 -13.27
CA GLY A 98 -9.17 6.06 -12.68
C GLY A 98 -10.43 5.58 -11.96
N PHE A 99 -10.53 4.27 -11.77
CA PHE A 99 -11.64 3.68 -11.02
C PHE A 99 -11.27 2.32 -10.45
N VAL A 100 -12.10 1.88 -9.51
CA VAL A 100 -12.22 0.50 -9.06
C VAL A 100 -13.67 0.07 -9.20
N LYS A 101 -13.93 -1.17 -9.58
CA LYS A 101 -15.28 -1.72 -9.74
C LYS A 101 -15.56 -2.74 -8.66
N ASP A 102 -16.72 -2.61 -8.06
CA ASP A 102 -17.28 -3.59 -7.13
C ASP A 102 -18.47 -4.28 -7.76
N VAL A 103 -18.74 -5.50 -7.32
CA VAL A 103 -19.98 -6.22 -7.64
C VAL A 103 -20.88 -6.16 -6.43
N VAL A 104 -22.09 -5.63 -6.62
CA VAL A 104 -23.12 -5.53 -5.59
C VAL A 104 -24.20 -6.56 -5.90
N ILE A 105 -24.31 -7.56 -5.03
CA ILE A 105 -25.30 -8.61 -5.12
C ILE A 105 -26.38 -8.33 -4.08
N SER A 106 -27.63 -8.17 -4.51
CA SER A 106 -28.78 -8.15 -3.61
C SER A 106 -29.48 -9.49 -3.72
N ALA A 107 -29.63 -10.22 -2.62
CA ALA A 107 -30.30 -11.52 -2.61
C ALA A 107 -31.44 -11.53 -1.59
N ASN A 108 -32.55 -12.21 -1.91
CA ASN A 108 -33.71 -12.33 -1.05
C ASN A 108 -33.88 -13.77 -0.52
N ALA A 109 -34.43 -13.89 0.69
CA ALA A 109 -34.84 -15.15 1.31
C ALA A 109 -33.74 -16.22 1.41
N LEU A 110 -32.49 -15.82 1.71
CA LEU A 110 -31.41 -16.77 1.95
C LEU A 110 -31.46 -17.32 3.37
N THR A 111 -31.52 -18.64 3.50
CA THR A 111 -31.28 -19.30 4.79
C THR A 111 -29.81 -19.10 5.23
N PRO A 112 -29.49 -19.16 6.54
CA PRO A 112 -28.11 -19.04 6.99
C PRO A 112 -27.15 -20.05 6.33
N PHE A 113 -27.62 -21.27 6.05
CA PHE A 113 -26.85 -22.30 5.35
C PHE A 113 -26.56 -21.90 3.89
N GLN A 114 -27.59 -21.47 3.16
CA GLN A 114 -27.43 -20.99 1.77
C GLN A 114 -26.50 -19.79 1.68
N LEU A 115 -26.63 -18.83 2.61
CA LEU A 115 -25.73 -17.69 2.65
C LEU A 115 -24.27 -18.12 2.90
N ASN A 116 -24.03 -19.02 3.84
CA ASN A 116 -22.67 -19.51 4.11
C ASN A 116 -22.06 -20.24 2.91
N ASN A 117 -22.84 -21.06 2.21
CA ASN A 117 -22.37 -21.75 1.00
C ASN A 117 -22.06 -20.74 -0.11
N LEU A 118 -22.97 -19.79 -0.36
CA LEU A 118 -22.75 -18.72 -1.32
C LEU A 118 -21.47 -17.93 -1.01
N LEU A 119 -21.26 -17.54 0.26
CA LEU A 119 -20.05 -16.82 0.66
C LEU A 119 -18.78 -17.66 0.52
N ALA A 120 -18.83 -18.96 0.81
CA ALA A 120 -17.70 -19.85 0.62
C ALA A 120 -17.33 -19.97 -0.87
N GLU A 121 -18.31 -20.16 -1.75
CA GLU A 121 -18.11 -20.21 -3.20
C GLU A 121 -17.56 -18.88 -3.74
N LEU A 122 -18.09 -17.75 -3.28
CA LEU A 122 -17.59 -16.41 -3.62
C LEU A 122 -16.16 -16.18 -3.11
N HIS A 123 -15.81 -16.69 -1.93
CA HIS A 123 -14.43 -16.64 -1.43
C HIS A 123 -13.49 -17.49 -2.28
N GLU A 124 -13.88 -18.73 -2.60
CA GLU A 124 -13.06 -19.64 -3.39
C GLU A 124 -12.83 -19.07 -4.80
N ILE A 125 -13.86 -18.50 -5.44
CA ILE A 125 -13.68 -17.90 -6.76
C ILE A 125 -12.85 -16.61 -6.74
N ILE A 126 -12.98 -15.73 -5.75
CA ILE A 126 -12.24 -14.46 -5.69
C ILE A 126 -10.80 -14.67 -5.20
N PHE A 127 -10.60 -15.53 -4.22
CA PHE A 127 -9.32 -15.67 -3.51
C PHE A 127 -8.60 -17.00 -3.73
N LEU A 128 -9.21 -17.95 -4.46
CA LEU A 128 -8.71 -19.32 -4.68
C LEU A 128 -8.60 -20.16 -3.40
N THR A 129 -9.18 -19.67 -2.31
CA THR A 129 -9.19 -20.30 -1.01
C THR A 129 -10.20 -19.63 -0.09
N SER A 130 -10.86 -20.45 0.72
CA SER A 130 -11.67 -20.07 1.87
C SER A 130 -10.87 -20.03 3.18
N TYR A 131 -9.56 -20.26 3.12
CA TYR A 131 -8.67 -20.14 4.28
C TYR A 131 -8.78 -18.75 4.91
N LYS A 132 -9.13 -18.71 6.21
CA LYS A 132 -9.42 -17.49 6.97
C LYS A 132 -10.34 -16.53 6.20
N ALA A 133 -11.36 -17.07 5.52
CA ALA A 133 -12.41 -16.29 4.91
C ALA A 133 -13.03 -15.36 5.96
N VAL A 134 -12.96 -14.07 5.69
CA VAL A 134 -13.48 -12.99 6.53
C VAL A 134 -14.31 -12.07 5.65
N PHE A 135 -15.45 -11.66 6.20
CA PHE A 135 -16.35 -10.72 5.57
C PHE A 135 -16.53 -9.49 6.45
N LEU A 136 -16.55 -8.33 5.82
CA LEU A 136 -16.82 -7.07 6.49
C LEU A 136 -18.32 -6.96 6.79
N ASN A 137 -18.69 -6.79 8.05
CA ASN A 137 -20.08 -6.51 8.42
C ASN A 137 -20.38 -5.00 8.26
N LEU A 138 -21.29 -4.65 7.35
CA LEU A 138 -21.70 -3.26 7.09
C LEU A 138 -22.63 -2.68 8.18
N ASP A 139 -23.13 -3.51 9.12
CA ASP A 139 -23.81 -3.01 10.33
C ASP A 139 -22.84 -2.33 11.30
N SER A 140 -21.56 -2.71 11.24
CA SER A 140 -20.54 -2.30 12.18
C SER A 140 -19.22 -2.15 11.43
N LEU A 141 -19.10 -1.07 10.65
CA LEU A 141 -17.83 -0.73 10.04
C LEU A 141 -16.78 -0.58 11.14
N PRO A 142 -15.61 -1.23 11.01
CA PRO A 142 -14.54 -1.07 11.97
C PRO A 142 -14.17 0.41 12.01
N ALA A 143 -13.93 0.95 13.20
CA ALA A 143 -13.28 2.26 13.26
C ALA A 143 -11.96 2.17 12.50
N ILE A 144 -11.60 3.24 11.80
CA ILE A 144 -10.25 3.39 11.26
C ILE A 144 -9.34 3.65 12.46
N THR A 145 -9.01 2.57 13.17
CA THR A 145 -8.11 2.63 14.33
C THR A 145 -6.73 3.04 13.84
N PRO A 146 -6.02 3.90 14.58
CA PRO A 146 -4.62 4.20 14.27
C PRO A 146 -3.83 2.88 14.19
N LEU A 147 -3.22 2.64 13.04
CA LEU A 147 -2.39 1.45 12.80
C LEU A 147 -1.20 1.45 13.78
N HIS A 148 -0.88 0.29 14.33
CA HIS A 148 0.18 0.18 15.33
C HIS A 148 1.54 -0.06 14.66
N ASN A 149 2.42 0.95 14.72
CA ASN A 149 3.83 0.90 14.34
C ASN A 149 4.12 0.03 13.11
N LEU A 150 3.91 0.56 11.91
CA LEU A 150 4.19 -0.12 10.64
C LEU A 150 5.60 0.12 10.14
N ASN A 151 6.45 0.78 10.93
CA ASN A 151 7.79 1.22 10.54
C ASN A 151 8.89 0.43 11.23
N TYR A 152 9.14 -0.79 10.76
CA TYR A 152 10.22 -1.63 11.26
C TYR A 152 11.49 -1.43 10.46
N GLN A 153 12.61 -1.38 11.18
CA GLN A 153 13.96 -1.45 10.64
C GLN A 153 14.52 -2.79 11.09
N VAL A 154 14.60 -3.77 10.18
CA VAL A 154 15.10 -5.12 10.50
C VAL A 154 16.38 -5.35 9.72
N THR A 155 17.50 -5.40 10.43
CA THR A 155 18.84 -5.50 9.83
C THR A 155 19.18 -6.94 9.43
N ALA A 156 20.11 -7.10 8.48
CA ALA A 156 20.62 -8.44 8.14
C ALA A 156 21.31 -9.14 9.32
N SER A 157 21.88 -8.37 10.27
CA SER A 157 22.44 -8.91 11.51
C SER A 157 21.38 -9.56 12.40
N GLU A 158 20.22 -8.91 12.52
CA GLU A 158 19.07 -9.41 13.27
C GLU A 158 18.46 -10.65 12.59
N LEU A 159 18.21 -10.60 11.29
CA LEU A 159 17.73 -11.77 10.54
C LEU A 159 18.70 -12.96 10.64
N ASN A 160 20.01 -12.70 10.56
CA ASN A 160 21.03 -13.74 10.75
C ASN A 160 20.97 -14.29 12.18
N LYS A 161 20.89 -13.43 13.20
CA LYS A 161 20.77 -13.86 14.58
C LYS A 161 19.55 -14.77 14.78
N TRP A 162 18.35 -14.28 14.45
CA TRP A 162 17.11 -14.99 14.75
C TRP A 162 16.97 -16.32 13.99
N PHE A 163 17.26 -16.32 12.68
CA PHE A 163 16.95 -17.48 11.83
C PHE A 163 18.13 -18.43 11.64
N ILE A 164 19.37 -17.95 11.79
CA ILE A 164 20.57 -18.72 11.48
C ILE A 164 21.35 -19.11 12.74
N THR A 165 21.56 -18.17 13.66
CA THR A 165 22.32 -18.42 14.89
C THR A 165 21.44 -19.06 15.96
N ASP A 166 20.29 -18.45 16.23
CA ASP A 166 19.35 -18.88 17.28
C ASP A 166 18.47 -20.05 16.81
N ASN A 167 18.50 -20.38 15.51
CA ASN A 167 17.78 -21.49 14.88
C ASN A 167 16.27 -21.49 15.20
N GLU A 168 15.59 -20.34 15.01
CA GLU A 168 14.13 -20.25 15.17
C GLU A 168 13.44 -21.44 14.47
N PRO A 169 12.65 -22.25 15.20
CA PRO A 169 11.97 -23.39 14.63
C PRO A 169 10.65 -22.98 14.00
N PHE A 170 10.32 -23.64 12.90
CA PHE A 170 9.12 -23.41 12.11
C PHE A 170 8.31 -24.68 11.93
N VAL A 171 7.00 -24.53 11.79
CA VAL A 171 6.05 -25.61 11.56
C VAL A 171 5.31 -25.34 10.25
N PHE A 172 5.13 -26.38 9.43
CA PHE A 172 4.42 -26.26 8.17
C PHE A 172 2.92 -26.06 8.39
N ALA A 173 2.29 -25.15 7.65
CA ALA A 173 0.88 -24.80 7.81
C ALA A 173 -0.05 -26.03 7.74
N ASP A 174 0.23 -26.97 6.83
CA ASP A 174 -0.60 -28.17 6.62
C ASP A 174 -0.17 -29.38 7.46
N ASN A 175 0.96 -29.32 8.18
CA ASN A 175 1.46 -30.45 8.97
C ASN A 175 2.20 -30.00 10.24
N ASN A 176 1.55 -30.18 11.39
CA ASN A 176 1.97 -29.62 12.67
C ASN A 176 3.10 -30.36 13.41
N ASN A 177 3.60 -31.48 12.88
CA ASN A 177 4.43 -32.38 13.71
C ASN A 177 5.94 -32.15 13.58
N ALA A 178 6.43 -31.64 12.45
CA ALA A 178 7.87 -31.44 12.23
C ALA A 178 8.26 -29.97 12.50
N ARG A 179 9.22 -29.78 13.42
CA ARG A 179 9.87 -28.48 13.65
C ARG A 179 11.12 -28.40 12.78
N LEU A 180 11.15 -27.46 11.86
CA LEU A 180 12.25 -27.27 10.91
C LEU A 180 12.88 -25.89 11.11
N THR A 181 14.20 -25.81 11.07
CA THR A 181 14.91 -24.52 10.96
C THR A 181 14.88 -24.02 9.52
N ILE A 182 15.18 -22.74 9.29
CA ILE A 182 15.24 -22.19 7.93
C ILE A 182 16.25 -22.93 7.03
N ARG A 183 17.36 -23.42 7.62
CA ARG A 183 18.36 -24.22 6.90
C ARG A 183 17.79 -25.56 6.44
N GLN A 184 16.99 -26.21 7.29
CA GLN A 184 16.33 -27.47 6.96
C GLN A 184 15.22 -27.26 5.91
N ILE A 185 14.46 -26.16 6.01
CA ILE A 185 13.45 -25.77 4.99
C ILE A 185 14.12 -25.54 3.63
N ILE A 186 15.20 -24.77 3.59
CA ILE A 186 15.96 -24.52 2.35
C ILE A 186 16.54 -25.81 1.78
N ALA A 187 17.03 -26.71 2.64
CA ALA A 187 17.57 -28.01 2.23
C ALA A 187 16.48 -28.96 1.69
N SER A 188 15.28 -28.97 2.29
CA SER A 188 14.18 -29.85 1.87
C SER A 188 13.52 -29.40 0.57
N ARG A 189 13.65 -28.11 0.20
CA ARG A 189 13.00 -27.48 -0.96
C ARG A 189 11.46 -27.62 -0.94
N LEU A 190 10.89 -27.88 0.23
CA LEU A 190 9.45 -27.92 0.40
C LEU A 190 8.89 -26.50 0.30
N GLN A 191 7.93 -26.32 -0.60
CA GLN A 191 7.24 -25.05 -0.83
C GLN A 191 6.01 -24.92 0.08
N GLY A 192 5.60 -23.69 0.35
CA GLY A 192 4.38 -23.40 1.08
C GLY A 192 4.59 -22.39 2.21
N GLU A 193 3.66 -22.41 3.15
CA GLU A 193 3.63 -21.48 4.29
C GLU A 193 4.12 -22.18 5.57
N TYR A 194 4.92 -21.46 6.36
CA TYR A 194 5.40 -21.95 7.66
C TYR A 194 5.20 -20.89 8.74
N PHE A 195 4.92 -21.34 9.96
CA PHE A 195 4.77 -20.47 11.13
C PHE A 195 5.92 -20.68 12.09
N SER A 196 6.47 -19.58 12.60
CA SER A 196 7.48 -19.66 13.65
C SER A 196 6.88 -20.18 14.95
N TYR A 197 7.67 -20.89 15.74
CA TYR A 197 7.22 -21.41 17.03
C TYR A 197 7.00 -20.31 18.06
N SER A 198 7.81 -19.24 18.00
CA SER A 198 7.58 -17.97 18.72
C SER A 198 6.27 -17.28 18.32
N LYS A 199 5.65 -17.69 17.21
CA LYS A 199 4.49 -17.05 16.58
C LYS A 199 4.73 -15.60 16.16
N ALA A 200 5.98 -15.15 16.06
CA ALA A 200 6.31 -13.81 15.57
C ALA A 200 6.35 -13.73 14.04
N PHE A 201 6.60 -14.84 13.34
CA PHE A 201 6.86 -14.85 11.90
C PHE A 201 6.02 -15.84 11.12
N VAL A 202 5.83 -15.49 9.85
CA VAL A 202 5.25 -16.35 8.81
C VAL A 202 6.25 -16.40 7.66
N LEU A 203 6.52 -17.57 7.12
CA LEU A 203 7.41 -17.76 5.99
C LEU A 203 6.61 -18.17 4.76
N TRP A 204 6.97 -17.61 3.62
CA TRP A 204 6.56 -18.10 2.31
C TRP A 204 7.79 -18.65 1.58
N VAL A 205 7.76 -19.96 1.30
CA VAL A 205 8.89 -20.70 0.73
C VAL A 205 8.58 -21.08 -0.72
N MET A 206 9.51 -20.74 -1.62
CA MET A 206 9.39 -21.08 -3.03
C MET A 206 10.75 -21.44 -3.66
N PRO A 207 10.79 -22.40 -4.59
CA PRO A 207 11.98 -22.67 -5.38
C PRO A 207 12.21 -21.57 -6.43
N SER A 208 13.47 -21.17 -6.60
CA SER A 208 13.91 -20.25 -7.65
C SER A 208 13.93 -20.92 -9.02
N GLY A 209 13.67 -20.13 -10.07
CA GLY A 209 13.54 -20.60 -11.44
C GLY A 209 12.24 -21.36 -11.73
N GLN A 210 11.37 -21.59 -10.75
CA GLN A 210 10.04 -22.13 -10.97
C GLN A 210 9.02 -21.00 -11.13
N ASN A 211 7.98 -21.31 -11.90
CA ASN A 211 6.85 -20.42 -12.11
C ASN A 211 5.96 -20.40 -10.86
N ILE A 212 5.93 -19.27 -10.14
CA ILE A 212 5.15 -19.13 -8.91
C ILE A 212 3.64 -18.91 -9.15
N SER A 213 3.18 -18.86 -10.41
CA SER A 213 1.74 -18.77 -10.73
C SER A 213 0.93 -19.97 -10.22
N SER A 214 1.56 -21.12 -9.95
CA SER A 214 0.91 -22.26 -9.29
C SER A 214 0.70 -22.06 -7.78
N GLN A 215 1.36 -21.06 -7.17
CA GLN A 215 1.30 -20.76 -5.74
C GLN A 215 0.30 -19.67 -5.38
N GLN A 216 -0.65 -19.32 -6.25
CA GLN A 216 -1.64 -18.26 -5.99
C GLN A 216 -2.36 -18.41 -4.64
N LYS A 217 -2.76 -19.63 -4.30
CA LYS A 217 -3.36 -19.94 -2.99
C LYS A 217 -2.41 -19.65 -1.82
N VAL A 218 -1.15 -20.06 -1.93
CA VAL A 218 -0.14 -19.84 -0.88
C VAL A 218 0.18 -18.35 -0.74
N ILE A 219 0.27 -17.60 -1.84
CA ILE A 219 0.47 -16.15 -1.81
C ILE A 219 -0.66 -15.49 -1.01
N ARG A 220 -1.91 -15.91 -1.25
CA ARG A 220 -3.07 -15.40 -0.51
C ARG A 220 -3.03 -15.77 0.97
N GLN A 221 -2.66 -17.01 1.30
CA GLN A 221 -2.54 -17.46 2.70
C GLN A 221 -1.46 -16.64 3.43
N PHE A 222 -0.28 -16.52 2.82
CA PHE A 222 0.80 -15.70 3.34
C PHE A 222 0.39 -14.24 3.55
N SER A 223 -0.33 -13.61 2.61
CA SER A 223 -0.74 -12.21 2.76
C SER A 223 -1.87 -12.01 3.77
N LEU A 224 -2.65 -13.05 4.08
CA LEU A 224 -3.61 -13.05 5.18
C LEU A 224 -2.92 -13.21 6.53
N ASP A 225 -1.83 -13.98 6.60
CA ASP A 225 -1.16 -14.31 7.85
C ASP A 225 0.03 -13.41 8.19
N ALA A 226 0.60 -12.74 7.20
CA ALA A 226 1.57 -11.68 7.35
C ALA A 226 0.96 -10.33 6.98
N ASP A 227 1.26 -9.31 7.77
CA ASP A 227 0.87 -7.93 7.44
C ASP A 227 2.04 -7.08 6.92
N LEU A 228 3.28 -7.42 7.30
CA LEU A 228 4.51 -6.78 6.86
C LEU A 228 5.55 -7.79 6.40
N ILE A 229 6.15 -7.58 5.24
CA ILE A 229 7.39 -8.25 4.82
C ILE A 229 8.59 -7.55 5.45
N ILE A 230 9.40 -8.31 6.19
CA ILE A 230 10.55 -7.79 6.95
C ILE A 230 11.91 -8.24 6.41
N GLY A 231 11.93 -9.15 5.44
CA GLY A 231 13.15 -9.63 4.81
C GLY A 231 12.96 -10.92 4.02
N ALA A 232 14.07 -11.50 3.56
CA ALA A 232 14.08 -12.81 2.94
C ALA A 232 15.43 -13.52 3.14
N VAL A 233 15.44 -14.84 2.99
CA VAL A 233 16.66 -15.66 2.94
C VAL A 233 16.64 -16.51 1.69
N TYR A 234 17.75 -16.53 0.97
CA TYR A 234 17.94 -17.29 -0.24
C TYR A 234 19.13 -18.24 -0.11
N GLY A 235 18.96 -19.49 -0.54
CA GLY A 235 20.03 -20.49 -0.59
C GLY A 235 19.55 -21.78 -1.26
N ASN A 236 20.46 -22.58 -1.83
CA ASN A 236 20.12 -23.84 -2.50
C ASN A 236 18.98 -23.74 -3.54
N ASN A 237 18.91 -22.62 -4.28
CA ASN A 237 17.81 -22.27 -5.19
C ASN A 237 16.42 -22.26 -4.52
N THR A 238 16.35 -21.94 -3.24
CA THR A 238 15.11 -21.75 -2.49
C THR A 238 15.10 -20.34 -1.91
N LEU A 239 14.02 -19.61 -2.18
CA LEU A 239 13.73 -18.33 -1.56
C LEU A 239 12.73 -18.52 -0.42
N VAL A 240 13.03 -17.91 0.72
CA VAL A 240 12.16 -17.81 1.89
C VAL A 240 11.86 -16.34 2.13
N VAL A 241 10.64 -15.90 1.83
CA VAL A 241 10.15 -14.56 2.18
C VAL A 241 9.67 -14.58 3.63
N ILE A 242 10.07 -13.58 4.42
CA ILE A 242 9.80 -13.52 5.86
C ILE A 242 8.82 -12.39 6.12
N GLY A 243 7.65 -12.75 6.65
CA GLY A 243 6.63 -11.83 7.12
C GLY A 243 6.55 -11.75 8.65
N ARG A 244 6.22 -10.58 9.18
CA ARG A 244 5.71 -10.41 10.55
C ARG A 244 4.33 -11.05 10.60
N LYS A 245 4.08 -11.92 11.58
CA LYS A 245 2.73 -12.45 11.80
C LYS A 245 1.76 -11.29 12.03
N ARG A 246 0.62 -11.35 11.34
CA ARG A 246 -0.38 -10.29 11.31
C ARG A 246 -0.81 -9.88 12.72
N LYS A 247 -0.61 -8.59 13.00
CA LYS A 247 -1.14 -7.85 14.16
C LYS A 247 -2.25 -6.90 13.74
N GLU A 248 -2.16 -6.36 12.52
CA GLU A 248 -3.17 -5.43 12.00
C GLU A 248 -4.37 -6.15 11.40
N SER A 249 -5.56 -5.60 11.65
CA SER A 249 -6.78 -6.03 10.97
C SER A 249 -6.62 -5.98 9.45
N VAL A 250 -7.20 -6.96 8.75
CA VAL A 250 -7.23 -6.99 7.27
C VAL A 250 -7.99 -5.81 6.66
N TYR A 251 -8.77 -5.08 7.45
CA TYR A 251 -9.45 -3.87 7.02
C TYR A 251 -8.56 -2.63 7.12
N ALA A 252 -7.68 -2.59 8.12
CA ALA A 252 -6.80 -1.46 8.38
C ALA A 252 -5.51 -1.53 7.53
N LEU A 253 -4.91 -2.71 7.43
CA LEU A 253 -3.81 -3.01 6.50
C LEU A 253 -4.21 -4.20 5.62
N PRO A 254 -4.84 -3.94 4.46
CA PRO A 254 -5.30 -4.99 3.56
C PRO A 254 -4.16 -5.91 3.11
N PRO A 255 -4.43 -7.23 3.02
CA PRO A 255 -3.49 -8.19 2.45
C PRO A 255 -2.98 -7.74 1.07
N LEU A 256 -1.72 -8.06 0.77
CA LEU A 256 -1.19 -7.92 -0.60
C LEU A 256 -2.02 -8.77 -1.56
N ARG A 257 -2.31 -8.21 -2.75
CA ARG A 257 -3.04 -8.90 -3.82
C ARG A 257 -2.17 -9.91 -4.51
N THR A 258 -2.70 -11.10 -4.69
CA THR A 258 -2.05 -12.19 -5.43
C THR A 258 -1.69 -11.74 -6.85
N GLU A 259 -2.58 -11.00 -7.50
CA GLU A 259 -2.42 -10.51 -8.87
C GLU A 259 -1.23 -9.55 -8.97
N SER A 260 -1.11 -8.62 -8.03
CA SER A 260 0.00 -7.65 -7.96
C SER A 260 1.33 -8.37 -7.69
N VAL A 261 1.35 -9.35 -6.78
CA VAL A 261 2.56 -10.15 -6.51
C VAL A 261 3.01 -10.93 -7.75
N LEU A 262 2.08 -11.61 -8.43
CA LEU A 262 2.39 -12.37 -9.64
C LEU A 262 2.84 -11.46 -10.78
N MET A 263 2.20 -10.30 -10.95
CA MET A 263 2.60 -9.30 -11.94
C MET A 263 4.05 -8.85 -11.73
N LEU A 264 4.48 -8.61 -10.48
CA LEU A 264 5.87 -8.23 -10.18
C LEU A 264 6.87 -9.36 -10.47
N ALA A 265 6.49 -10.61 -10.20
CA ALA A 265 7.31 -11.78 -10.55
C ALA A 265 7.36 -12.04 -12.06
N ALA A 266 6.31 -11.67 -12.80
CA ALA A 266 6.22 -11.83 -14.25
C ALA A 266 6.92 -10.68 -15.02
N ALA A 267 7.02 -9.50 -14.42
CA ALA A 267 7.72 -8.37 -15.03
C ALA A 267 9.13 -8.78 -15.44
N ASN A 268 9.53 -8.53 -16.68
CA ASN A 268 10.84 -8.94 -17.22
C ASN A 268 11.87 -7.80 -17.22
N LYS A 269 11.44 -6.56 -17.01
CA LYS A 269 12.30 -5.37 -16.95
C LYS A 269 13.08 -5.27 -15.65
N THR A 270 14.16 -4.50 -15.64
CA THR A 270 14.88 -4.11 -14.42
C THR A 270 14.24 -2.90 -13.77
N GLU A 271 13.49 -2.11 -14.53
CA GLU A 271 12.82 -0.91 -14.06
C GLU A 271 11.35 -0.95 -14.46
N LEU A 272 10.47 -0.59 -13.52
CA LEU A 272 9.08 -0.21 -13.81
C LEU A 272 8.98 1.30 -13.68
N ALA A 273 8.27 1.95 -14.59
CA ALA A 273 8.29 3.40 -14.70
C ALA A 273 6.91 3.96 -14.39
N GLN A 274 6.89 5.04 -13.61
CA GLN A 274 5.75 5.92 -13.41
C GLN A 274 6.26 7.36 -13.46
N SER A 275 5.54 8.27 -14.11
CA SER A 275 5.91 9.69 -14.11
C SER A 275 4.73 10.59 -14.42
N TYR A 276 4.74 11.80 -13.85
CA TYR A 276 3.84 12.87 -14.29
C TYR A 276 4.53 13.62 -15.41
N GLU A 277 3.98 13.50 -16.60
CA GLU A 277 4.53 14.04 -17.82
C GLU A 277 4.15 15.51 -17.98
N ARG A 278 4.58 16.36 -17.03
CA ARG A 278 4.33 17.81 -17.06
C ARG A 278 4.96 18.51 -18.27
N ASN A 279 5.94 17.86 -18.90
CA ASN A 279 6.57 18.32 -20.14
C ASN A 279 5.94 17.69 -21.39
N SER A 280 4.89 16.87 -21.25
CA SER A 280 4.14 16.38 -22.39
C SER A 280 3.49 17.55 -23.11
N LEU A 281 3.36 17.40 -24.43
CA LEU A 281 2.54 18.31 -25.20
C LEU A 281 1.14 18.38 -24.58
N PHE A 282 0.63 19.59 -24.37
CA PHE A 282 -0.64 19.92 -23.72
C PHE A 282 -0.72 19.80 -22.20
N ALA A 283 0.28 19.22 -21.52
CA ALA A 283 0.34 19.27 -20.05
C ALA A 283 0.66 20.71 -19.60
N GLY A 284 0.08 21.15 -18.48
CA GLY A 284 0.27 22.51 -18.01
C GLY A 284 -0.93 23.13 -17.33
N LYS A 285 -0.88 24.45 -17.14
CA LYS A 285 -1.82 25.19 -16.33
C LYS A 285 -3.16 25.34 -17.06
N MET A 286 -4.19 24.74 -16.49
CA MET A 286 -5.57 25.03 -16.85
C MET A 286 -6.02 26.34 -16.20
N THR A 287 -7.23 26.78 -16.55
CA THR A 287 -7.86 27.90 -15.87
C THR A 287 -8.22 27.56 -14.42
N ASN A 288 -8.41 28.59 -13.60
CA ASN A 288 -8.70 28.47 -12.17
C ASN A 288 -7.55 27.87 -11.33
N LEU A 289 -6.29 28.13 -11.69
CA LEU A 289 -5.10 27.69 -10.96
C LEU A 289 -4.94 26.15 -10.91
N LYS A 290 -5.64 25.43 -11.80
CA LYS A 290 -5.44 24.01 -12.00
C LYS A 290 -4.27 23.77 -12.93
N ASP A 291 -3.61 22.63 -12.79
CA ASP A 291 -2.52 22.17 -13.64
C ASP A 291 -2.74 20.67 -13.85
N TRP A 292 -2.81 20.25 -15.11
CA TRP A 292 -3.02 18.86 -15.46
C TRP A 292 -1.77 18.26 -16.09
N ALA A 293 -1.56 16.98 -15.83
CA ALA A 293 -0.49 16.21 -16.47
C ALA A 293 -0.96 14.79 -16.79
N PRO A 294 -0.59 14.26 -17.97
CA PRO A 294 -0.70 12.83 -18.21
C PRO A 294 0.25 12.06 -17.30
N ILE A 295 -0.19 10.89 -16.86
CA ILE A 295 0.58 9.95 -16.07
C ILE A 295 1.11 8.88 -17.02
N TYR A 296 2.42 8.82 -17.15
CA TYR A 296 3.08 7.69 -17.80
C TYR A 296 3.19 6.54 -16.81
N LEU A 297 2.87 5.33 -17.28
CA LEU A 297 3.00 4.08 -16.55
C LEU A 297 3.59 3.04 -17.49
N SER A 298 4.56 2.27 -17.02
CA SER A 298 5.01 1.07 -17.72
C SER A 298 3.84 0.09 -17.84
N LYS A 299 3.79 -0.69 -18.93
CA LYS A 299 2.71 -1.63 -19.27
C LYS A 299 2.27 -2.52 -18.11
N GLU A 300 3.23 -2.96 -17.32
CA GLU A 300 3.05 -3.81 -16.15
C GLU A 300 2.17 -3.14 -15.07
N LEU A 301 2.24 -1.82 -14.93
CA LEU A 301 1.54 -1.06 -13.89
C LEU A 301 0.15 -0.57 -14.32
N ILE A 302 -0.16 -0.59 -15.62
CA ILE A 302 -1.43 -0.08 -16.15
C ILE A 302 -2.59 -0.98 -15.69
N ASN A 303 -3.65 -0.36 -15.16
CA ASN A 303 -4.86 -1.04 -14.68
C ASN A 303 -4.57 -2.04 -13.56
N THR A 304 -3.60 -1.71 -12.71
CA THR A 304 -3.22 -2.51 -11.55
C THR A 304 -3.37 -1.70 -10.27
N GLU A 305 -3.53 -2.42 -9.17
CA GLU A 305 -3.48 -1.82 -7.83
C GLU A 305 -2.15 -1.11 -7.60
N TYR A 306 -1.02 -1.75 -7.90
CA TYR A 306 0.29 -1.17 -7.61
C TYR A 306 0.55 0.11 -8.40
N GLY A 307 0.19 0.16 -9.69
CA GLY A 307 0.26 1.38 -10.49
C GLY A 307 -0.58 2.52 -9.90
N SER A 308 -1.78 2.21 -9.39
CA SER A 308 -2.62 3.22 -8.75
C SER A 308 -2.12 3.64 -7.37
N LEU A 309 -1.54 2.72 -6.59
CA LEU A 309 -0.92 3.05 -5.31
C LEU A 309 0.30 3.95 -5.48
N LEU A 310 1.09 3.77 -6.54
CA LEU A 310 2.20 4.68 -6.87
C LEU A 310 1.69 6.10 -7.12
N ASN A 311 0.60 6.27 -7.89
CA ASN A 311 -0.01 7.58 -8.10
C ASN A 311 -0.51 8.21 -6.78
N ILE A 312 -1.22 7.44 -5.94
CA ILE A 312 -1.72 7.93 -4.64
C ILE A 312 -0.55 8.39 -3.76
N THR A 313 0.47 7.56 -3.61
CA THR A 313 1.61 7.84 -2.73
C THR A 313 2.52 8.94 -3.26
N ASP A 314 2.66 9.11 -4.58
CA ASP A 314 3.38 10.24 -5.18
C ASP A 314 2.72 11.58 -4.86
N GLN A 315 1.39 11.61 -4.89
CA GLN A 315 0.64 12.82 -4.54
C GLN A 315 0.80 13.16 -3.07
N MET A 316 0.78 12.15 -2.18
CA MET A 316 1.11 12.33 -0.77
C MET A 316 2.53 12.89 -0.60
N LEU A 317 3.52 12.35 -1.31
CA LEU A 317 4.90 12.84 -1.27
C LEU A 317 4.99 14.32 -1.64
N LYS A 318 4.44 14.68 -2.80
CA LYS A 318 4.48 16.05 -3.34
C LYS A 318 3.70 17.01 -2.48
N SER A 319 2.43 16.70 -2.21
CA SER A 319 1.52 17.55 -1.44
C SER A 319 2.07 17.78 -0.03
N TRP A 320 2.51 16.74 0.68
CA TRP A 320 2.93 16.89 2.07
C TRP A 320 4.34 17.47 2.22
N SER A 321 5.26 17.19 1.28
CA SER A 321 6.55 17.92 1.21
C SER A 321 6.35 19.42 0.95
N GLN A 322 5.22 19.80 0.37
CA GLN A 322 4.84 21.17 0.05
C GLN A 322 3.77 21.73 1.00
N MET A 323 3.60 21.13 2.18
CA MET A 323 2.66 21.59 3.21
C MET A 323 1.22 21.79 2.69
N ASN A 324 0.80 20.90 1.78
CA ASN A 324 -0.50 20.91 1.10
C ASN A 324 -0.80 22.18 0.28
N ARG A 325 0.23 22.91 -0.16
CA ARG A 325 0.06 23.95 -1.18
C ARG A 325 -0.36 23.39 -2.53
N ILE A 326 -0.05 22.12 -2.77
CA ILE A 326 -0.49 21.35 -3.92
C ILE A 326 -1.61 20.43 -3.48
N GLN A 327 -2.77 20.57 -4.12
CA GLN A 327 -3.93 19.73 -3.91
C GLN A 327 -4.26 19.00 -5.20
N TYR A 328 -4.67 17.75 -5.10
CA TYR A 328 -5.02 16.94 -6.25
C TYR A 328 -6.53 16.71 -6.28
N ASP A 329 -7.16 16.94 -7.43
CA ASP A 329 -8.60 16.74 -7.59
C ASP A 329 -8.92 15.24 -7.42
N ASN A 330 -9.96 14.94 -6.64
CA ASN A 330 -10.46 13.57 -6.35
C ASN A 330 -9.46 12.64 -5.63
N PHE A 331 -8.55 13.20 -4.83
CA PHE A 331 -7.70 12.44 -3.90
C PHE A 331 -7.92 12.89 -2.45
N PRO A 332 -8.97 12.42 -1.79
CA PRO A 332 -9.40 12.91 -0.47
C PRO A 332 -8.66 12.20 0.68
N TYR A 333 -7.32 12.09 0.59
CA TYR A 333 -6.51 11.62 1.73
C TYR A 333 -6.52 12.65 2.86
N PRO A 334 -6.59 12.23 4.14
CA PRO A 334 -6.63 13.16 5.26
C PRO A 334 -5.32 13.93 5.36
N TYR A 335 -5.40 15.18 5.83
CA TYR A 335 -4.20 15.94 6.14
C TYR A 335 -3.45 15.29 7.30
N PRO A 336 -2.11 15.18 7.21
CA PRO A 336 -1.33 14.67 8.32
C PRO A 336 -1.39 15.66 9.50
N GLY A 337 -1.26 15.15 10.72
CA GLY A 337 -1.27 15.99 11.93
C GLY A 337 -0.10 17.00 12.02
N GLY A 338 0.92 16.85 11.17
CA GLY A 338 2.03 17.77 10.99
C GLY A 338 2.75 17.52 9.68
N TRP A 339 3.65 18.43 9.29
CA TRP A 339 4.42 18.35 8.05
C TRP A 339 5.84 17.83 8.30
N PRO A 340 6.54 17.28 7.29
CA PRO A 340 7.93 16.87 7.44
C PRO A 340 8.89 18.05 7.71
N TYR A 341 8.46 19.28 7.41
CA TYR A 341 9.28 20.50 7.40
C TYR A 341 8.52 21.71 7.98
N ASN A 342 9.26 22.76 8.32
CA ASN A 342 8.70 24.02 8.82
C ASN A 342 8.29 24.97 7.68
N ARG A 343 8.85 24.78 6.48
CA ARG A 343 8.50 25.47 5.25
C ARG A 343 8.30 24.44 4.14
N THR A 344 7.90 24.88 2.96
CA THR A 344 7.86 23.97 1.82
C THR A 344 9.26 23.42 1.52
N MET A 345 9.36 22.19 1.01
CA MET A 345 10.65 21.63 0.62
C MET A 345 11.39 22.50 -0.42
N PHE A 346 10.64 23.27 -1.20
CA PHE A 346 11.18 24.23 -2.14
C PHE A 346 11.93 25.35 -1.42
N ASP A 347 11.29 25.98 -0.43
CA ASP A 347 11.86 27.04 0.39
C ASP A 347 13.06 26.55 1.21
N GLU A 348 13.01 25.30 1.68
CA GLU A 348 14.08 24.66 2.45
C GLU A 348 15.33 24.38 1.60
N ILE A 349 15.15 23.95 0.34
CA ILE A 349 16.28 23.67 -0.57
C ILE A 349 16.80 24.95 -1.24
N GLY A 350 15.93 25.95 -1.44
CA GLY A 350 16.26 27.16 -2.20
C GLY A 350 16.44 26.91 -3.69
N SER A 351 15.73 25.94 -4.27
CA SER A 351 15.78 25.65 -5.72
C SER A 351 14.58 26.25 -6.43
N SER A 352 14.71 26.54 -7.74
CA SER A 352 13.61 27.02 -8.60
C SER A 352 12.75 25.89 -9.19
N SER A 353 13.22 24.64 -9.11
CA SER A 353 12.45 23.45 -9.44
C SER A 353 12.95 22.28 -8.60
N LEU A 354 12.05 21.34 -8.34
CA LEU A 354 12.36 20.18 -7.54
C LEU A 354 11.66 18.96 -8.13
N THR A 355 12.44 17.91 -8.40
CA THR A 355 11.89 16.59 -8.70
C THR A 355 11.72 15.80 -7.42
N TYR A 356 10.51 15.30 -7.20
CA TYR A 356 10.16 14.42 -6.09
C TYR A 356 10.22 12.97 -6.56
N ASN A 357 10.86 12.10 -5.79
CA ASN A 357 10.91 10.69 -6.12
C ASN A 357 10.84 9.80 -4.87
N TRP A 358 10.00 8.77 -4.93
CA TRP A 358 10.16 7.58 -4.11
C TRP A 358 11.34 6.77 -4.65
N ASN A 359 12.44 6.81 -3.91
CA ASN A 359 13.64 6.10 -4.30
C ASN A 359 13.53 4.63 -3.95
N THR A 360 13.40 3.80 -4.97
CA THR A 360 13.29 2.36 -4.83
C THR A 360 14.66 1.69 -4.62
N ARG A 361 15.73 2.31 -5.10
CA ARG A 361 17.09 1.87 -4.80
C ARG A 361 17.42 2.17 -3.35
N GLY A 362 17.85 1.15 -2.60
CA GLY A 362 18.10 1.28 -1.16
C GLY A 362 16.84 1.21 -0.29
N VAL A 363 15.78 0.61 -0.82
CA VAL A 363 14.63 0.11 -0.04
C VAL A 363 15.04 -1.09 0.82
N GLY A 364 15.93 -1.95 0.29
CA GLY A 364 16.59 -3.03 1.02
C GLY A 364 17.97 -3.37 0.43
N TYR A 365 18.64 -4.35 1.03
CA TYR A 365 19.97 -4.80 0.63
C TYR A 365 20.15 -6.30 0.89
N ALA A 366 21.05 -6.95 0.15
CA ALA A 366 21.39 -8.36 0.36
C ALA A 366 22.79 -8.53 0.94
N VAL A 367 22.94 -9.47 1.88
CA VAL A 367 24.22 -9.85 2.49
C VAL A 367 24.47 -11.33 2.27
N LYS A 368 25.59 -11.68 1.63
CA LYS A 368 26.03 -13.07 1.48
C LYS A 368 26.74 -13.56 2.74
N THR A 369 26.19 -14.59 3.37
CA THR A 369 26.72 -15.28 4.56
C THR A 369 26.91 -16.77 4.26
N GLY A 370 28.13 -17.15 3.90
CA GLY A 370 28.43 -18.50 3.40
C GLY A 370 27.63 -18.85 2.13
N ASN A 371 26.85 -19.92 2.21
CA ASN A 371 25.98 -20.39 1.11
C ASN A 371 24.58 -19.75 1.11
N LEU A 372 24.30 -18.85 2.05
CA LEU A 372 23.05 -18.14 2.16
C LEU A 372 23.22 -16.68 1.76
N GLN A 373 22.13 -16.06 1.30
CA GLN A 373 22.00 -14.63 1.10
C GLN A 373 20.80 -14.14 1.90
N ILE A 374 21.00 -13.11 2.72
CA ILE A 374 19.96 -12.52 3.56
C ILE A 374 19.60 -11.17 2.95
N TYR A 375 18.34 -10.99 2.59
CA TYR A 375 17.78 -9.72 2.17
C TYR A 375 17.12 -9.03 3.36
N ALA A 376 17.56 -7.81 3.67
CA ALA A 376 17.05 -7.00 4.77
C ALA A 376 16.40 -5.72 4.23
N VAL A 377 15.27 -5.33 4.83
CA VAL A 377 14.57 -4.09 4.50
C VAL A 377 15.07 -2.94 5.37
N ASN A 378 15.18 -1.74 4.80
CA ASN A 378 15.61 -0.59 5.57
C ASN A 378 14.48 -0.04 6.46
N ARG A 379 13.27 0.11 5.90
CA ARG A 379 12.04 0.48 6.63
C ARG A 379 10.83 -0.15 5.95
N THR A 380 9.86 -0.63 6.73
CA THR A 380 8.60 -1.18 6.18
C THR A 380 7.51 -0.12 5.95
N GLY A 381 7.66 1.07 6.53
CA GLY A 381 6.59 2.09 6.58
C GLY A 381 6.36 2.84 5.26
N SER A 382 7.40 3.04 4.45
CA SER A 382 7.33 3.73 3.16
C SER A 382 8.57 3.41 2.32
N LEU A 383 8.61 3.90 1.09
CA LEU A 383 9.85 3.97 0.32
C LEU A 383 10.75 5.11 0.84
N PRO A 384 12.08 5.03 0.65
CA PRO A 384 12.99 6.16 0.77
C PRO A 384 12.57 7.34 -0.10
N VAL A 385 12.85 8.56 0.36
CA VAL A 385 12.56 9.79 -0.39
C VAL A 385 13.84 10.33 -0.99
N SER A 386 13.77 10.79 -2.24
CA SER A 386 14.81 11.57 -2.89
C SER A 386 14.27 12.84 -3.53
N TYR A 387 15.09 13.89 -3.47
CA TYR A 387 14.80 15.20 -4.02
C TYR A 387 15.92 15.59 -4.99
N PHE A 388 15.56 15.96 -6.22
CA PHE A 388 16.54 16.40 -7.22
C PHE A 388 16.28 17.87 -7.59
N PRO A 389 17.05 18.83 -7.05
CA PRO A 389 16.96 20.22 -7.46
C PRO A 389 17.56 20.42 -8.86
N ASP A 390 17.06 21.40 -9.60
CA ASP A 390 17.57 21.74 -10.95
C ASP A 390 19.00 22.31 -10.93
N SER A 391 19.44 22.87 -9.80
CA SER A 391 20.78 23.44 -9.67
C SER A 391 21.83 22.34 -9.58
N SER A 392 22.91 22.46 -10.37
CA SER A 392 24.09 21.60 -10.26
C SER A 392 24.83 21.75 -8.92
N GLU A 393 24.53 22.80 -8.16
CA GLU A 393 25.06 22.98 -6.82
C GLU A 393 24.42 21.99 -5.84
N VAL A 394 25.26 21.12 -5.28
CA VAL A 394 24.85 20.15 -4.27
C VAL A 394 24.52 20.91 -2.99
N ASN A 395 23.22 21.03 -2.67
CA ASN A 395 22.81 21.53 -1.36
C ASN A 395 23.33 20.53 -0.29
N PRO A 396 24.23 20.95 0.63
CA PRO A 396 24.85 20.04 1.60
C PRO A 396 23.82 19.46 2.60
N ASN A 397 22.66 20.11 2.74
CA ASN A 397 21.58 19.67 3.62
C ASN A 397 20.56 18.76 2.93
N LEU A 398 20.63 18.56 1.61
CA LEU A 398 19.68 17.73 0.85
C LEU A 398 19.48 16.35 1.47
N ALA A 399 20.60 15.70 1.80
CA ALA A 399 20.61 14.41 2.47
C ALA A 399 19.86 14.44 3.80
N ARG A 400 20.01 15.50 4.60
CA ARG A 400 19.29 15.64 5.86
C ARG A 400 17.78 15.76 5.62
N TYR A 401 17.36 16.53 4.61
CA TYR A 401 15.95 16.69 4.27
C TYR A 401 15.32 15.39 3.77
N GLU A 402 16.01 14.64 2.92
CA GLU A 402 15.55 13.32 2.47
C GLU A 402 15.37 12.33 3.62
N GLU A 403 16.31 12.31 4.58
CA GLU A 403 16.18 11.44 5.76
C GLU A 403 15.02 11.86 6.67
N SER A 404 14.83 13.17 6.86
CA SER A 404 13.69 13.72 7.60
C SER A 404 12.36 13.32 6.93
N ALA A 405 12.24 13.47 5.61
CA ALA A 405 11.07 12.99 4.87
C ALA A 405 10.90 11.50 5.02
N TYR A 406 11.96 10.71 4.80
CA TYR A 406 11.85 9.27 4.91
C TYR A 406 11.39 8.83 6.30
N LYS A 407 11.91 9.46 7.36
CA LYS A 407 11.45 9.19 8.75
C LYS A 407 10.00 9.60 8.95
N TYR A 408 9.62 10.76 8.42
CA TYR A 408 8.26 11.26 8.49
C TYR A 408 7.28 10.31 7.79
N PHE A 409 7.43 10.08 6.49
CA PHE A 409 6.50 9.26 5.69
C PHE A 409 6.42 7.82 6.20
N SER A 410 7.56 7.21 6.54
CA SER A 410 7.55 5.86 7.12
C SER A 410 6.88 5.81 8.50
N GLY A 411 6.87 6.92 9.25
CA GLY A 411 6.24 7.03 10.56
C GLY A 411 4.74 7.32 10.55
N LEU A 412 4.13 7.58 9.38
CA LEU A 412 2.70 7.90 9.28
C LEU A 412 1.79 6.68 9.50
N ASN A 413 2.36 5.47 9.42
CA ASN A 413 1.60 4.22 9.46
C ASN A 413 0.48 4.17 8.41
N ASP A 414 0.67 4.81 7.25
CA ASP A 414 -0.32 4.78 6.18
C ASP A 414 -0.26 3.45 5.41
N PRO A 415 -1.39 2.73 5.24
CA PRO A 415 -1.39 1.42 4.61
C PRO A 415 -1.01 1.46 3.12
N ASN A 416 -1.23 2.59 2.42
CA ASN A 416 -0.84 2.72 1.01
C ASN A 416 0.69 2.85 0.90
N LEU A 417 1.32 3.68 1.74
CA LEU A 417 2.78 3.81 1.79
C LEU A 417 3.46 2.48 2.10
N VAL A 418 2.92 1.74 3.08
CA VAL A 418 3.41 0.42 3.48
C VAL A 418 3.28 -0.59 2.34
N LYS A 419 2.12 -0.65 1.67
CA LYS A 419 1.91 -1.58 0.54
C LYS A 419 2.83 -1.28 -0.64
N VAL A 420 3.06 -0.01 -0.96
CA VAL A 420 4.04 0.38 -2.00
C VAL A 420 5.45 -0.08 -1.63
N GLY A 421 5.85 0.06 -0.36
CA GLY A 421 7.08 -0.50 0.18
C GLY A 421 7.17 -2.01 -0.02
N GLN A 422 6.13 -2.74 0.41
CA GLN A 422 6.06 -4.19 0.33
C GLN A 422 6.12 -4.74 -1.10
N TYR A 423 5.39 -4.13 -2.03
CA TYR A 423 5.47 -4.50 -3.44
C TYR A 423 6.87 -4.24 -4.02
N THR A 424 7.52 -3.13 -3.64
CA THR A 424 8.89 -2.86 -4.06
C THR A 424 9.88 -3.89 -3.51
N PHE A 425 9.73 -4.32 -2.24
CA PHE A 425 10.55 -5.41 -1.67
C PHE A 425 10.42 -6.68 -2.48
N LEU A 426 9.19 -7.12 -2.78
CA LEU A 426 8.94 -8.34 -3.53
C LEU A 426 9.53 -8.25 -4.94
N TYR A 427 9.35 -7.14 -5.63
CA TYR A 427 9.95 -6.92 -6.95
C TYR A 427 11.48 -7.06 -6.90
N GLN A 428 12.13 -6.41 -5.95
CA GLN A 428 13.59 -6.50 -5.76
C GLN A 428 14.06 -7.92 -5.42
N ILE A 429 13.36 -8.60 -4.50
CA ILE A 429 13.65 -9.99 -4.11
C ILE A 429 13.50 -10.92 -5.32
N PHE A 430 12.39 -10.83 -6.07
CA PHE A 430 12.14 -11.69 -7.21
C PHE A 430 13.19 -11.51 -8.30
N LYS A 431 13.60 -10.27 -8.56
CA LYS A 431 14.65 -9.96 -9.53
C LYS A 431 16.03 -10.39 -9.08
N ALA A 432 16.37 -10.17 -7.81
CA ALA A 432 17.65 -10.57 -7.26
C ALA A 432 17.84 -12.09 -7.22
N PHE A 433 16.77 -12.84 -6.99
CA PHE A 433 16.80 -14.30 -6.80
C PHE A 433 16.13 -15.10 -7.91
N ASN A 434 15.91 -14.49 -9.08
CA ASN A 434 15.39 -15.13 -10.29
C ASN A 434 14.07 -15.91 -10.06
N ILE A 435 13.13 -15.27 -9.37
CA ILE A 435 11.76 -15.76 -9.24
C ILE A 435 10.98 -15.28 -10.46
N ILE A 436 10.25 -16.21 -11.08
CA ILE A 436 9.49 -15.95 -12.29
C ILE A 436 8.03 -16.33 -12.08
N ALA A 437 7.12 -15.66 -12.77
CA ALA A 437 5.73 -16.06 -12.92
C ALA A 437 5.36 -16.13 -14.40
N ALA A 438 4.25 -16.78 -14.73
CA ALA A 438 3.69 -16.69 -16.08
C ALA A 438 3.39 -15.22 -16.38
N GLU A 439 3.74 -14.76 -17.58
CA GLU A 439 3.22 -13.48 -18.05
C GLU A 439 1.70 -13.54 -17.96
N ASN A 440 1.12 -12.67 -17.15
CA ASN A 440 -0.31 -12.47 -17.18
C ASN A 440 -0.62 -12.05 -18.62
N ASN A 441 -1.55 -12.74 -19.29
CA ASN A 441 -2.09 -12.36 -20.61
C ASN A 441 -2.86 -11.04 -20.50
N ILE A 442 -2.22 -9.98 -19.99
CA ILE A 442 -2.70 -8.62 -20.07
C ILE A 442 -2.48 -8.27 -21.52
N THR A 443 -3.57 -8.31 -22.29
CA THR A 443 -3.58 -7.81 -23.66
C THR A 443 -2.86 -6.46 -23.64
N PRO A 444 -1.81 -6.27 -24.45
CA PRO A 444 -1.06 -5.03 -24.45
C PRO A 444 -2.05 -3.89 -24.62
N VAL A 445 -2.23 -3.10 -23.57
CA VAL A 445 -2.95 -1.83 -23.66
C VAL A 445 -2.14 -1.02 -24.66
N GLN A 446 -2.79 -0.60 -25.75
CA GLN A 446 -2.14 0.27 -26.73
C GLN A 446 -1.54 1.45 -25.97
N GLU A 447 -0.25 1.73 -26.21
CA GLU A 447 0.45 2.71 -25.40
C GLU A 447 -0.26 4.07 -25.52
N PRO A 448 -0.53 4.74 -24.38
CA PRO A 448 -1.24 6.02 -24.34
C PRO A 448 -0.69 7.10 -25.28
N LYS A 449 0.58 6.99 -25.66
CA LYS A 449 1.30 7.93 -26.52
C LYS A 449 0.66 8.11 -27.90
N ASP A 450 -0.05 7.09 -28.41
CA ASP A 450 -0.75 7.20 -29.70
C ASP A 450 -2.00 8.11 -29.61
N VAL A 451 -2.61 8.23 -28.43
CA VAL A 451 -3.86 8.98 -28.24
C VAL A 451 -3.69 10.45 -28.56
N LEU A 452 -2.62 11.07 -28.05
CA LEU A 452 -2.35 12.48 -28.25
C LEU A 452 -1.85 12.77 -29.66
N THR A 453 -1.51 11.74 -30.45
CA THR A 453 -1.03 11.91 -31.82
C THR A 453 -2.05 12.66 -32.67
N GLU A 454 -3.34 12.29 -32.60
CA GLU A 454 -4.35 12.92 -33.45
C GLU A 454 -4.66 14.39 -33.07
N PRO A 455 -4.89 14.72 -31.78
CA PRO A 455 -4.97 16.11 -31.34
C PRO A 455 -3.72 16.93 -31.71
N THR A 456 -2.53 16.33 -31.57
CA THR A 456 -1.26 16.98 -31.95
C THR A 456 -1.21 17.25 -33.45
N VAL A 457 -1.56 16.27 -34.29
CA VAL A 457 -1.60 16.44 -35.75
C VAL A 457 -2.61 17.52 -36.15
N ARG A 458 -3.77 17.58 -35.49
CA ARG A 458 -4.75 18.65 -35.71
C ARG A 458 -4.16 20.02 -35.33
N LEU A 459 -3.54 20.14 -34.16
CA LEU A 459 -2.86 21.37 -33.74
C LEU A 459 -1.80 21.80 -34.78
N LEU A 460 -0.95 20.87 -35.23
CA LEU A 460 0.08 21.15 -36.22
C LEU A 460 -0.51 21.62 -37.55
N LYS A 461 -1.61 21.00 -38.01
CA LYS A 461 -2.35 21.44 -39.20
C LYS A 461 -2.93 22.84 -39.04
N ASP A 462 -3.43 23.17 -37.85
CA ASP A 462 -3.98 24.51 -37.57
C ASP A 462 -2.87 25.56 -37.55
N ILE A 463 -1.71 25.28 -36.94
CA ILE A 463 -0.52 26.15 -36.98
C ILE A 463 -0.06 26.39 -38.42
N ILE A 464 -0.03 25.34 -39.26
CA ILE A 464 0.35 25.45 -40.68
C ILE A 464 -0.55 26.43 -41.46
N ARG A 465 -1.85 26.48 -41.10
CA ARG A 465 -2.87 27.30 -41.77
C ARG A 465 -2.86 28.77 -41.32
N LEU A 466 -2.41 29.05 -40.11
CA LEU A 466 -2.33 30.42 -39.59
C LEU A 466 -1.18 31.18 -40.25
N ASP A 467 -1.34 32.49 -40.44
CA ASP A 467 -0.23 33.36 -40.79
C ASP A 467 0.63 33.67 -39.55
N ALA A 468 1.91 33.99 -39.76
CA ALA A 468 2.86 34.20 -38.68
C ALA A 468 2.52 35.40 -37.79
N VAL A 469 1.77 36.39 -38.28
CA VAL A 469 1.31 37.55 -37.50
C VAL A 469 0.20 37.13 -36.55
N THR A 470 -0.74 36.30 -37.03
CA THR A 470 -1.80 35.72 -36.19
C THR A 470 -1.22 34.81 -35.11
N ILE A 471 -0.21 33.99 -35.46
CA ILE A 471 0.49 33.15 -34.48
C ILE A 471 1.24 34.04 -33.49
N SER A 472 2.04 34.99 -33.96
CA SER A 472 2.78 35.92 -33.08
C SER A 472 1.88 36.70 -32.13
N LYS A 473 0.70 37.17 -32.60
CA LYS A 473 -0.28 37.85 -31.74
C LYS A 473 -0.90 36.93 -30.69
N ARG A 474 -1.20 35.68 -31.04
CA ARG A 474 -1.77 34.68 -30.10
C ARG A 474 -0.72 34.14 -29.14
N ALA A 475 0.51 34.05 -29.59
CA ALA A 475 1.62 33.40 -28.90
C ALA A 475 2.50 34.40 -28.13
N MET A 476 2.37 35.71 -28.37
CA MET A 476 3.29 36.73 -27.83
C MET A 476 4.77 36.44 -28.13
N ILE A 477 5.06 35.68 -29.18
CA ILE A 477 6.41 35.34 -29.64
C ILE A 477 6.85 36.38 -30.69
N ASN A 478 8.16 36.64 -30.78
CA ASN A 478 8.74 37.39 -31.87
C ASN A 478 8.20 36.87 -33.23
N PRO A 479 7.57 37.74 -34.05
CA PRO A 479 7.07 37.38 -35.38
C PRO A 479 8.07 36.57 -36.23
N ASP A 480 9.36 36.88 -36.14
CA ASP A 480 10.40 36.21 -36.93
C ASP A 480 10.56 34.73 -36.55
N GLN A 481 10.44 34.39 -35.27
CA GLN A 481 10.48 33.00 -34.80
C GLN A 481 9.24 32.24 -35.27
N CYS A 482 8.07 32.89 -35.28
CA CYS A 482 6.84 32.30 -35.81
C CYS A 482 6.90 32.09 -37.33
N VAL A 483 7.46 33.04 -38.06
CA VAL A 483 7.68 32.91 -39.51
C VAL A 483 8.54 31.69 -39.81
N GLU A 484 9.65 31.52 -39.07
CA GLU A 484 10.57 30.40 -39.28
C GLU A 484 9.93 29.05 -38.94
N LEU A 485 9.21 28.98 -37.83
CA LEU A 485 8.44 27.80 -37.44
C LEU A 485 7.42 27.38 -38.50
N VAL A 486 6.61 28.33 -38.98
CA VAL A 486 5.57 28.06 -39.99
C VAL A 486 6.20 27.63 -41.30
N LYS A 487 7.32 28.24 -41.71
CA LYS A 487 8.09 27.82 -42.88
C LYS A 487 8.57 26.38 -42.73
N ILE A 488 9.15 26.04 -41.58
CA ILE A 488 9.64 24.69 -41.28
C ILE A 488 8.48 23.68 -41.34
N LEU A 489 7.37 23.94 -40.64
CA LEU A 489 6.22 23.04 -40.61
C LEU A 489 5.55 22.89 -41.98
N ARG A 490 5.47 23.97 -42.78
CA ARG A 490 4.95 23.93 -44.15
C ARG A 490 5.86 23.13 -45.07
N ALA A 491 7.17 23.36 -45.02
CA ALA A 491 8.14 22.60 -45.81
C ALA A 491 8.10 21.11 -45.44
N TYR A 492 8.01 20.80 -44.14
CA TYR A 492 7.91 19.43 -43.67
C TYR A 492 6.60 18.76 -44.11
N TYR A 493 5.45 19.44 -43.96
CA TYR A 493 4.17 18.95 -44.43
C TYR A 493 4.11 18.79 -45.95
N PHE A 494 4.73 19.69 -46.71
CA PHE A 494 4.82 19.59 -48.17
C PHE A 494 5.60 18.35 -48.59
N ASN A 495 6.71 18.05 -47.91
CA ASN A 495 7.58 16.91 -48.26
C ASN A 495 7.02 15.55 -47.80
N TYR A 496 6.36 15.50 -46.63
CA TYR A 496 6.00 14.24 -45.97
C TYR A 496 4.50 14.05 -45.71
N GLY A 497 3.68 15.03 -46.10
CA GLY A 497 2.23 15.01 -45.89
C GLY A 497 1.83 14.85 -44.42
N GLU A 498 0.68 14.21 -44.22
CA GLU A 498 0.14 13.94 -42.88
C GLU A 498 0.94 12.89 -42.12
N THR A 499 1.57 11.93 -42.82
CA THR A 499 2.44 10.92 -42.23
C THR A 499 3.61 11.56 -41.49
N GLY A 500 4.23 12.59 -42.07
CA GLY A 500 5.29 13.35 -41.40
C GLY A 500 4.81 14.09 -40.14
N LEU A 501 3.61 14.69 -40.17
CA LEU A 501 3.04 15.32 -38.95
C LEU A 501 2.73 14.29 -37.87
N ARG A 502 2.27 13.09 -38.25
CA ARG A 502 2.07 11.98 -37.31
C ARG A 502 3.37 11.51 -36.68
N GLU A 503 4.46 11.46 -37.45
CA GLU A 503 5.79 11.15 -36.90
C GLU A 503 6.29 12.22 -35.92
N ILE A 504 6.16 13.51 -36.27
CA ILE A 504 6.47 14.62 -35.36
C ILE A 504 5.61 14.51 -34.09
N ALA A 505 4.31 14.27 -34.24
CA ALA A 505 3.39 14.14 -33.13
C ALA A 505 3.73 12.95 -32.22
N LYS A 506 4.07 11.79 -32.80
CA LYS A 506 4.53 10.63 -32.03
C LYS A 506 5.83 10.92 -31.28
N GLN A 507 6.79 11.59 -31.92
CA GLN A 507 8.04 12.00 -31.30
C GLN A 507 7.83 13.04 -30.19
N ALA A 508 6.92 13.99 -30.39
CA ALA A 508 6.55 15.00 -29.39
C ALA A 508 5.89 14.39 -28.16
N ASN A 509 5.13 13.32 -28.35
CA ASN A 509 4.47 12.57 -27.28
C ASN A 509 5.35 11.45 -26.69
N ASP A 510 6.57 11.24 -27.21
CA ASP A 510 7.51 10.23 -26.72
C ASP A 510 8.68 10.86 -25.96
N ARG A 511 8.54 10.94 -24.62
CA ARG A 511 9.59 11.43 -23.72
C ARG A 511 10.91 10.67 -23.86
N GLU A 512 10.88 9.37 -24.18
CA GLU A 512 12.11 8.61 -24.33
C GLU A 512 12.85 9.02 -25.61
N ALA A 513 12.11 9.28 -26.70
CA ALA A 513 12.66 9.90 -27.90
C ALA A 513 13.22 11.31 -27.59
N LEU A 514 12.47 12.15 -26.89
CA LEU A 514 12.91 13.50 -26.51
C LEU A 514 14.19 13.48 -25.66
N PHE A 515 14.25 12.63 -24.63
CA PHE A 515 15.43 12.50 -23.78
C PHE A 515 16.64 11.91 -24.52
N ARG A 516 16.42 10.95 -25.43
CA ARG A 516 17.47 10.43 -26.31
C ARG A 516 17.98 11.51 -27.25
N ILE A 517 17.08 12.30 -27.85
CA ILE A 517 17.40 13.41 -28.74
C ILE A 517 18.20 14.49 -27.99
N ASP A 518 17.78 14.90 -26.79
CA ASP A 518 18.50 15.87 -25.97
C ASP A 518 19.89 15.34 -25.57
N LYS A 519 20.00 14.08 -25.14
CA LYS A 519 21.29 13.48 -24.77
C LYS A 519 22.22 13.35 -25.98
N ILE A 520 21.69 13.03 -27.15
CA ILE A 520 22.42 13.01 -28.42
C ILE A 520 22.84 14.43 -28.80
N TYR A 521 21.95 15.42 -28.73
CA TYR A 521 22.21 16.82 -29.03
C TYR A 521 23.27 17.42 -28.11
N PHE A 522 23.17 17.24 -26.78
CA PHE A 522 24.19 17.71 -25.84
C PHE A 522 25.55 17.05 -26.08
N ARG A 523 25.56 15.75 -26.39
CA ARG A 523 26.79 15.05 -26.77
C ARG A 523 27.35 15.59 -28.09
N LEU A 524 26.51 15.87 -29.08
CA LEU A 524 26.89 16.40 -30.38
C LEU A 524 27.44 17.83 -30.26
N VAL A 525 26.74 18.72 -29.55
CA VAL A 525 27.19 20.09 -29.26
C VAL A 525 28.52 20.08 -28.50
N LYS A 526 28.70 19.16 -27.55
CA LYS A 526 29.98 18.98 -26.86
C LYS A 526 31.08 18.55 -27.82
N LEU A 527 30.83 17.54 -28.66
CA LEU A 527 31.80 17.06 -29.66
C LEU A 527 32.13 18.14 -30.71
N LEU A 528 31.16 18.97 -31.11
CA LEU A 528 31.36 20.09 -32.03
C LEU A 528 32.18 21.21 -31.38
N LYS A 529 31.94 21.54 -30.10
CA LYS A 529 32.77 22.48 -29.34
C LYS A 529 34.18 21.95 -29.15
N GLU A 530 34.35 20.65 -28.88
CA GLU A 530 35.66 19.99 -28.81
C GLU A 530 36.38 20.01 -30.17
N LYS A 531 35.67 19.73 -31.27
CA LYS A 531 36.20 19.81 -32.64
C LYS A 531 36.64 21.23 -33.00
N GLU A 532 35.83 22.25 -32.67
CA GLU A 532 36.19 23.64 -32.95
C GLU A 532 37.34 24.11 -32.05
N ALA A 533 37.38 23.70 -30.78
CA ALA A 533 38.51 23.96 -29.90
C ALA A 533 39.81 23.34 -30.45
N LEU A 534 39.76 22.08 -30.91
CA LEU A 534 40.90 21.41 -31.56
C LEU A 534 41.28 22.09 -32.88
N ARG A 535 40.32 22.63 -33.63
CA ARG A 535 40.58 23.40 -34.86
C ARG A 535 41.29 24.72 -34.55
N ILE A 536 40.83 25.46 -33.54
CA ILE A 536 41.44 26.69 -33.05
C ILE A 536 42.85 26.40 -32.54
N GLU A 537 43.02 25.35 -31.73
CA GLU A 537 44.31 24.90 -31.20
C GLU A 537 45.27 24.54 -32.35
N ARG A 538 44.84 23.72 -33.32
CA ARG A 538 45.61 23.40 -34.53
C ARG A 538 46.02 24.65 -35.32
N ASN A 539 45.12 25.60 -35.47
CA ASN A 539 45.39 26.85 -36.19
C ASN A 539 46.37 27.74 -35.41
N SER A 540 46.31 27.74 -34.08
CA SER A 540 47.26 28.47 -33.22
C SER A 540 48.70 27.93 -33.35
N TYR A 541 48.85 26.65 -33.68
CA TYR A 541 50.16 26.03 -33.96
C TYR A 541 50.61 26.19 -35.42
N LYS A 542 49.71 26.58 -36.34
CA LYS A 542 50.01 26.69 -37.78
C LYS A 542 50.93 27.88 -38.10
N GLU A 543 50.73 29.03 -37.45
CA GLU A 543 51.57 30.22 -37.62
C GLU A 543 52.99 30.04 -37.04
N PRO A 544 53.17 29.57 -35.79
CA PRO A 544 54.49 29.21 -35.26
C PRO A 544 55.20 28.14 -36.11
N TYR A 545 54.46 27.15 -36.64
CA TYR A 545 55.02 26.14 -37.53
C TYR A 545 55.53 26.76 -38.84
N ASN A 546 54.73 27.62 -39.47
CA ASN A 546 55.16 28.32 -40.69
C ASN A 546 56.35 29.25 -40.44
N SER A 547 56.47 29.81 -39.23
CA SER A 547 57.65 30.58 -38.80
C SER A 547 58.87 29.67 -38.60
N ILE A 548 58.71 28.56 -37.89
CA ILE A 548 59.78 27.58 -37.64
C ILE A 548 60.25 26.94 -38.94
N VAL A 549 59.37 26.59 -39.88
CA VAL A 549 59.75 26.06 -41.20
C VAL A 549 60.49 27.12 -42.03
N ARG A 550 60.12 28.39 -41.92
CA ARG A 550 60.87 29.50 -42.54
C ARG A 550 62.25 29.68 -41.90
N GLU A 551 62.38 29.52 -40.58
CA GLU A 551 63.65 29.63 -39.86
C GLU A 551 64.54 28.38 -39.98
N HIS A 552 63.97 27.17 -40.07
CA HIS A 552 64.71 25.91 -40.24
C HIS A 552 65.33 25.80 -41.63
N ASN A 553 64.76 26.45 -42.64
CA ASN A 553 65.39 26.59 -43.95
C ASN A 553 66.60 27.56 -43.93
N VAL A 554 66.85 28.27 -42.81
CA VAL A 554 67.94 29.25 -42.70
C VAL A 554 69.02 28.82 -41.71
N LEU A 555 68.73 28.04 -40.66
CA LEU A 555 69.72 27.63 -39.66
C LEU A 555 69.54 26.16 -39.23
N GLY A 556 70.32 25.27 -39.83
CA GLY A 556 70.56 23.94 -39.30
C GLY A 556 71.37 24.05 -38.01
N HIS A 557 70.69 23.98 -36.86
CA HIS A 557 71.13 23.36 -35.60
C HIS A 557 70.23 23.84 -34.45
N ASN A 558 69.17 23.08 -34.13
CA ASN A 558 68.58 23.00 -32.78
C ASN A 558 67.55 21.85 -32.69
N LEU A 559 68.04 20.60 -32.68
CA LEU A 559 67.21 19.39 -32.71
C LEU A 559 66.30 19.18 -31.47
N HIS A 560 66.60 19.80 -30.33
CA HIS A 560 65.94 19.47 -29.07
C HIS A 560 64.55 20.12 -28.90
N ARG A 561 64.35 21.32 -29.46
CA ARG A 561 63.05 22.04 -29.41
C ARG A 561 62.05 21.46 -30.41
N THR A 562 62.54 21.06 -31.59
CA THR A 562 61.76 20.39 -32.64
C THR A 562 61.22 19.03 -32.19
N TYR A 563 62.01 18.25 -31.44
CA TYR A 563 61.58 16.95 -30.92
C TYR A 563 60.41 17.05 -29.92
N TYR A 564 60.44 18.04 -29.01
CA TYR A 564 59.38 18.20 -28.01
C TYR A 564 58.06 18.70 -28.64
N GLN A 565 58.14 19.58 -29.64
CA GLN A 565 56.99 20.03 -30.40
C GLN A 565 56.41 18.92 -31.30
N GLU A 566 57.25 18.06 -31.89
CA GLU A 566 56.82 16.87 -32.64
C GLU A 566 56.15 15.82 -31.75
N GLN A 567 56.61 15.62 -30.52
CA GLN A 567 55.97 14.72 -29.55
C GLN A 567 54.57 15.19 -29.14
N GLN A 568 54.37 16.50 -28.94
CA GLN A 568 53.03 17.06 -28.68
C GLN A 568 52.14 16.96 -29.92
N ARG A 569 52.73 17.13 -31.12
CA ARG A 569 52.05 16.97 -32.41
C ARG A 569 51.58 15.53 -32.63
N LEU A 570 52.42 14.53 -32.37
CA LEU A 570 52.07 13.10 -32.49
C LEU A 570 50.97 12.70 -31.51
N LYS A 571 50.94 13.27 -30.29
CA LYS A 571 49.85 13.05 -29.33
C LYS A 571 48.53 13.69 -29.78
N LEU A 572 48.59 14.88 -30.39
CA LEU A 572 47.41 15.56 -30.93
C LEU A 572 46.86 14.84 -32.17
N TRP A 573 47.75 14.40 -33.07
CA TRP A 573 47.39 13.60 -34.24
C TRP A 573 46.85 12.22 -33.85
N ALA A 574 47.45 11.53 -32.88
CA ALA A 574 46.92 10.27 -32.37
C ALA A 574 45.54 10.45 -31.72
N ARG A 575 45.26 11.60 -31.09
CA ARG A 575 43.92 11.95 -30.59
C ARG A 575 42.92 12.18 -31.72
N LEU A 576 43.29 12.93 -32.76
CA LEU A 576 42.44 13.16 -33.94
C LEU A 576 42.18 11.86 -34.70
N ASP A 577 43.22 11.06 -34.94
CA ASP A 577 43.13 9.76 -35.60
C ASP A 577 42.32 8.74 -34.78
N SER A 578 42.41 8.79 -33.43
CA SER A 578 41.50 8.00 -32.57
C SER A 578 40.05 8.45 -32.66
N PHE A 579 39.81 9.73 -32.93
CA PHE A 579 38.47 10.29 -33.12
C PHE A 579 37.87 9.82 -34.45
N ASP A 580 38.67 9.81 -35.51
CA ASP A 580 38.28 9.31 -36.83
C ASP A 580 38.04 7.79 -36.82
N ARG A 581 38.85 7.02 -36.07
CA ARG A 581 38.69 5.56 -35.89
C ARG A 581 37.45 5.15 -35.07
N ILE A 582 36.93 6.01 -34.20
CA ILE A 582 35.70 5.73 -33.44
C ILE A 582 34.45 5.79 -34.34
N ILE A 583 34.55 6.42 -35.51
CA ILE A 583 33.44 6.64 -36.44
C ILE A 583 33.43 5.61 -37.60
N MET A 584 34.55 4.95 -37.89
CA MET A 584 34.67 3.94 -38.97
C MET A 584 34.67 2.51 -38.42
N PRO A 585 33.56 1.75 -38.58
CA PRO A 585 33.74 0.52 -39.36
C PRO A 585 32.50 0.16 -40.19
N MET A 586 32.52 0.48 -41.49
CA MET A 586 31.78 -0.21 -42.55
C MET A 586 32.57 -0.04 -43.86
N ASP A 587 33.32 -1.07 -44.25
CA ASP A 587 34.06 -1.11 -45.52
C ASP A 587 33.12 -1.51 -46.68
N ILE A 588 32.44 -0.54 -47.30
CA ILE A 588 31.90 -0.61 -48.67
C ILE A 588 31.97 0.80 -49.30
N ASP A 589 32.64 0.89 -50.45
CA ASP A 589 32.66 1.99 -51.44
C ASP A 589 32.38 3.44 -50.96
N LEU A 590 33.41 4.03 -50.35
CA LEU A 590 33.41 5.37 -49.71
C LEU A 590 32.96 6.53 -50.61
N GLY A 591 33.21 6.51 -51.92
CA GLY A 591 32.88 7.68 -52.77
C GLY A 591 31.38 7.83 -53.09
N ARG A 592 30.65 6.71 -53.14
CA ARG A 592 29.21 6.68 -53.39
C ARG A 592 28.43 6.81 -52.08
N MET A 593 28.93 6.16 -51.02
CA MET A 593 28.40 6.33 -49.67
C MET A 593 28.76 7.67 -49.05
N ASP A 594 29.83 8.38 -49.39
CA ASP A 594 30.04 9.72 -48.83
C ASP A 594 28.94 10.67 -49.32
N ASN A 595 28.55 10.63 -50.60
CA ASN A 595 27.42 11.44 -51.05
C ASN A 595 26.06 10.90 -50.55
N GLU A 596 25.87 9.60 -50.42
CA GLU A 596 24.59 9.01 -49.98
C GLU A 596 24.42 9.03 -48.46
N ALA A 597 25.50 8.85 -47.71
CA ALA A 597 25.60 8.95 -46.25
C ALA A 597 25.81 10.40 -45.80
N GLU A 598 26.43 11.31 -46.56
CA GLU A 598 26.35 12.75 -46.29
C GLU A 598 24.94 13.25 -46.64
N LYS A 599 24.26 12.69 -47.64
CA LYS A 599 22.84 13.01 -47.91
C LYS A 599 21.90 12.40 -46.87
N LEU A 600 22.11 11.15 -46.44
CA LEU A 600 21.34 10.46 -45.39
C LEU A 600 21.68 10.95 -43.99
N ALA A 601 22.93 11.33 -43.71
CA ALA A 601 23.35 11.97 -42.46
C ALA A 601 22.94 13.43 -42.48
N ASN A 602 23.02 14.18 -43.58
CA ASN A 602 22.41 15.51 -43.64
C ASN A 602 20.88 15.44 -43.61
N GLU A 603 20.23 14.40 -44.14
CA GLU A 603 18.79 14.17 -43.97
C GLU A 603 18.45 13.74 -42.55
N ALA A 604 19.24 12.87 -41.92
CA ALA A 604 19.02 12.42 -40.55
C ALA A 604 19.36 13.53 -39.54
N ASP A 605 20.40 14.31 -39.79
CA ASP A 605 20.82 15.49 -39.02
C ASP A 605 19.89 16.67 -39.29
N LEU A 606 19.37 16.87 -40.51
CA LEU A 606 18.23 17.78 -40.72
C LEU A 606 17.03 17.23 -39.98
N ARG A 607 16.64 15.97 -40.14
CA ARG A 607 15.44 15.42 -39.49
C ARG A 607 15.55 15.50 -37.97
N LEU A 608 16.74 15.27 -37.39
CA LEU A 608 17.00 15.33 -35.95
C LEU A 608 17.13 16.77 -35.45
N ALA A 609 17.88 17.65 -36.14
CA ALA A 609 18.01 19.05 -35.73
C ALA A 609 16.71 19.84 -35.98
N LEU A 610 15.99 19.52 -37.06
CA LEU A 610 14.68 20.06 -37.38
C LEU A 610 13.63 19.49 -36.44
N SER A 611 13.62 18.18 -36.11
CA SER A 611 12.72 17.65 -35.10
C SER A 611 13.01 18.25 -33.73
N THR A 612 14.28 18.41 -33.34
CA THR A 612 14.65 19.06 -32.07
C THR A 612 14.20 20.53 -32.04
N LYS A 613 14.43 21.30 -33.10
CA LYS A 613 13.96 22.69 -33.21
C LYS A 613 12.44 22.78 -33.26
N ILE A 614 11.78 21.91 -34.01
CA ILE A 614 10.32 21.79 -34.08
C ILE A 614 9.78 21.46 -32.69
N LEU A 615 10.38 20.54 -31.95
CA LEU A 615 9.95 20.14 -30.60
C LEU A 615 10.18 21.25 -29.57
N GLN A 616 11.31 21.94 -29.62
CA GLN A 616 11.57 23.12 -28.79
C GLN A 616 10.55 24.24 -29.06
N GLN A 617 10.18 24.46 -30.32
CA GLN A 617 9.18 25.47 -30.69
C GLN A 617 7.74 25.00 -30.50
N ILE A 618 7.45 23.70 -30.60
CA ILE A 618 6.16 23.10 -30.25
C ILE A 618 5.93 23.24 -28.74
N ASN A 619 6.95 22.99 -27.90
CA ASN A 619 6.86 23.21 -26.46
C ASN A 619 6.59 24.68 -26.13
N LEU A 620 7.16 25.61 -26.90
CA LEU A 620 6.87 27.04 -26.79
C LEU A 620 5.41 27.35 -27.20
N ILE A 621 4.88 26.77 -28.28
CA ILE A 621 3.47 26.92 -28.67
C ILE A 621 2.53 26.29 -27.65
N ALA A 622 2.89 25.15 -27.07
CA ALA A 622 2.10 24.43 -26.08
C ALA A 622 1.91 25.23 -24.79
N THR A 623 2.96 25.93 -24.37
CA THR A 623 2.90 26.88 -23.24
C THR A 623 1.99 28.09 -23.53
N LEU A 624 1.55 28.26 -24.76
CA LEU A 624 0.76 29.42 -25.21
C LEU A 624 -0.67 29.02 -25.60
N THR A 625 -0.90 27.74 -25.94
CA THR A 625 -2.25 27.15 -26.00
C THR A 625 -2.92 27.04 -24.64
N ASP A 626 -2.19 27.27 -23.53
CA ASP A 626 -2.75 27.51 -22.18
C ASP A 626 -3.80 28.65 -22.16
N GLN A 627 -3.84 29.51 -23.18
CA GLN A 627 -4.85 30.58 -23.30
C GLN A 627 -6.12 30.20 -24.10
N ASP A 628 -6.19 29.02 -24.74
CA ASP A 628 -7.42 28.54 -25.40
C ASP A 628 -8.08 27.43 -24.56
N GLU A 629 -8.84 27.87 -23.55
CA GLU A 629 -9.60 27.04 -22.60
C GLU A 629 -10.32 25.84 -23.23
N ARG A 630 -10.88 26.04 -24.43
CA ARG A 630 -11.68 25.02 -25.11
C ARG A 630 -10.82 23.87 -25.63
N LEU A 631 -9.55 24.13 -25.94
CA LEU A 631 -8.65 23.12 -26.47
C LEU A 631 -8.13 22.21 -25.35
N THR A 632 -7.69 22.79 -24.22
CA THR A 632 -7.18 22.01 -23.08
C THR A 632 -8.26 21.14 -22.44
N ASP A 633 -9.45 21.70 -22.17
CA ASP A 633 -10.60 20.93 -21.65
C ASP A 633 -11.04 19.82 -22.63
N SER A 634 -10.89 20.05 -23.94
CA SER A 634 -11.19 19.03 -24.95
C SER A 634 -10.12 17.94 -25.00
N ILE A 635 -8.85 18.27 -24.80
CA ILE A 635 -7.73 17.31 -24.88
C ILE A 635 -7.69 16.42 -23.66
N GLU A 636 -7.87 16.97 -22.45
CA GLU A 636 -7.99 16.19 -21.22
C GLU A 636 -9.13 15.16 -21.36
N LYS A 637 -10.31 15.60 -21.81
CA LYS A 637 -11.46 14.71 -22.03
C LYS A 637 -11.19 13.68 -23.11
N VAL A 638 -10.56 14.04 -24.23
CA VAL A 638 -10.20 13.10 -25.29
C VAL A 638 -9.21 12.06 -24.79
N TYR A 639 -8.21 12.48 -24.00
CA TYR A 639 -7.24 11.57 -23.39
C TYR A 639 -7.90 10.65 -22.35
N ALA A 640 -8.73 11.18 -21.46
CA ALA A 640 -9.48 10.36 -20.51
C ALA A 640 -10.41 9.36 -21.21
N GLN A 641 -11.08 9.78 -22.30
CA GLN A 641 -11.99 8.95 -23.09
C GLN A 641 -11.27 7.85 -23.85
N SER A 642 -10.11 8.12 -24.45
CA SER A 642 -9.34 7.07 -25.13
C SER A 642 -8.87 6.01 -24.13
N HIS A 643 -8.47 6.42 -22.92
CA HIS A 643 -8.10 5.49 -21.85
C HIS A 643 -9.31 4.72 -21.31
N ALA A 644 -10.49 5.33 -21.30
CA ALA A 644 -11.72 4.64 -20.96
C ALA A 644 -12.11 3.58 -22.02
N ALA A 645 -11.86 3.84 -23.30
CA ALA A 645 -12.20 2.92 -24.39
C ALA A 645 -11.34 1.64 -24.38
N VAL A 646 -10.13 1.68 -23.83
CA VAL A 646 -9.15 0.61 -24.02
C VAL A 646 -9.42 -0.63 -23.16
N ASN A 647 -10.21 -0.60 -22.08
CA ASN A 647 -10.55 -1.85 -21.35
C ASN A 647 -11.73 -1.71 -20.37
N ASN A 648 -12.98 -1.79 -20.87
CA ASN A 648 -14.15 -1.90 -19.99
C ASN A 648 -14.20 -3.23 -19.19
N ASN A 649 -13.34 -4.20 -19.51
CA ASN A 649 -13.35 -5.54 -18.92
C ASN A 649 -12.43 -5.71 -17.71
N THR A 650 -11.75 -4.66 -17.23
CA THR A 650 -10.95 -4.70 -15.99
C THR A 650 -11.75 -4.20 -14.79
N TRP A 651 -11.42 -4.74 -13.61
CA TRP A 651 -11.97 -4.30 -12.32
C TRP A 651 -11.27 -3.06 -11.76
N ILE A 652 -10.06 -2.78 -12.24
CA ILE A 652 -9.27 -1.61 -11.84
C ILE A 652 -8.90 -0.86 -13.11
N LYS A 653 -8.99 0.47 -13.05
CA LYS A 653 -8.35 1.39 -14.00
C LYS A 653 -7.43 2.30 -13.20
N THR A 654 -6.15 2.26 -13.51
CA THR A 654 -5.18 3.16 -12.90
C THR A 654 -5.42 4.57 -13.46
N PRO A 655 -5.39 5.63 -12.63
CA PRO A 655 -5.47 7.00 -13.14
C PRO A 655 -4.38 7.23 -14.20
N SER A 656 -4.78 7.77 -15.33
CA SER A 656 -3.89 8.13 -16.44
C SER A 656 -3.68 9.64 -16.56
N ILE A 657 -4.47 10.42 -15.81
CA ILE A 657 -4.36 11.87 -15.70
C ILE A 657 -4.30 12.25 -14.23
N VAL A 658 -3.53 13.28 -13.93
CA VAL A 658 -3.59 14.01 -12.66
C VAL A 658 -3.99 15.45 -12.92
N ILE A 659 -4.94 15.96 -12.14
CA ILE A 659 -5.23 17.39 -12.03
C ILE A 659 -4.81 17.83 -10.63
N SER A 660 -3.92 18.81 -10.59
CA SER A 660 -3.47 19.49 -9.40
C SER A 660 -3.99 20.92 -9.37
N ARG A 661 -4.07 21.52 -8.19
CA ARG A 661 -4.19 22.96 -7.98
C ARG A 661 -2.96 23.42 -7.24
N ASP A 662 -2.34 24.45 -7.77
CA ASP A 662 -1.17 25.06 -7.18
C ASP A 662 -1.44 26.55 -6.98
N THR A 663 -1.14 27.03 -5.78
CA THR A 663 -1.25 28.45 -5.45
C THR A 663 -0.03 29.26 -5.92
N LEU A 664 1.00 28.62 -6.49
CA LEU A 664 2.24 29.25 -6.94
C LEU A 664 2.55 28.95 -8.42
N ASP A 665 3.25 29.88 -9.07
CA ASP A 665 3.81 29.72 -10.43
C ASP A 665 5.16 29.00 -10.36
N PHE A 666 5.17 27.67 -10.19
CA PHE A 666 6.43 26.92 -10.22
C PHE A 666 6.38 25.63 -11.02
N ARG A 667 7.54 25.22 -11.55
CA ARG A 667 7.72 23.98 -12.31
C ARG A 667 8.09 22.85 -11.37
N MET A 668 7.24 21.83 -11.33
CA MET A 668 7.51 20.59 -10.60
C MET A 668 7.54 19.41 -11.55
N GLU A 669 8.63 18.67 -11.49
CA GLU A 669 8.69 17.36 -12.10
C GLU A 669 8.52 16.26 -11.04
N GLY A 670 8.04 15.11 -11.45
CA GLY A 670 8.09 13.95 -10.58
C GLY A 670 7.78 12.68 -11.32
N GLY A 671 8.39 11.61 -10.83
CA GLY A 671 8.19 10.27 -11.33
C GLY A 671 8.98 9.29 -10.49
N HIS A 672 8.57 8.04 -10.59
CA HIS A 672 9.15 6.89 -9.92
C HIS A 672 9.69 5.93 -10.96
N ASN A 673 10.99 5.71 -10.90
CA ASN A 673 11.57 4.51 -11.47
C ASN A 673 11.69 3.50 -10.32
N ILE A 674 10.95 2.42 -10.43
CA ILE A 674 11.05 1.26 -9.54
C ILE A 674 12.19 0.41 -10.06
N ASP A 675 13.38 0.64 -9.51
CA ASP A 675 14.59 -0.08 -9.79
C ASP A 675 14.62 -1.40 -8.99
N ALA A 676 14.77 -2.51 -9.73
CA ALA A 676 14.96 -3.84 -9.18
C ALA A 676 16.33 -4.03 -8.52
N ALA A 677 17.27 -3.11 -8.74
CA ALA A 677 18.63 -3.22 -8.23
C ALA A 677 18.66 -3.15 -6.70
N ILE A 678 19.43 -4.07 -6.12
CA ILE A 678 19.71 -4.11 -4.68
C ILE A 678 21.20 -3.95 -4.45
N ASP A 679 21.55 -3.30 -3.35
CA ASP A 679 22.95 -3.23 -2.93
C ASP A 679 23.38 -4.59 -2.34
N ASN A 680 24.53 -5.09 -2.81
CA ASN A 680 25.03 -6.42 -2.48
C ASN A 680 26.26 -6.33 -1.57
N PHE A 681 26.19 -7.01 -0.43
CA PHE A 681 27.25 -7.09 0.56
C PHE A 681 27.80 -8.51 0.64
N VAL A 682 29.10 -8.63 0.87
CA VAL A 682 29.78 -9.91 1.08
C VAL A 682 30.55 -9.84 2.39
N LEU A 683 30.31 -10.81 3.28
CA LEU A 683 31.11 -10.94 4.48
C LEU A 683 32.49 -11.51 4.13
N ASP A 684 33.54 -10.76 4.45
CA ASP A 684 34.93 -11.10 4.16
C ASP A 684 35.79 -10.84 5.40
N ALA A 685 36.22 -11.91 6.08
CA ALA A 685 37.04 -11.80 7.30
C ALA A 685 38.40 -11.13 7.05
N ALA A 686 38.88 -11.10 5.80
CA ALA A 686 40.11 -10.40 5.43
C ALA A 686 39.91 -8.87 5.33
N THR A 687 38.67 -8.39 5.22
CA THR A 687 38.38 -6.96 5.30
C THR A 687 38.56 -6.51 6.76
N PRO A 688 39.43 -5.53 7.05
CA PRO A 688 39.64 -5.07 8.43
C PRO A 688 38.34 -4.53 9.06
N LYS A 689 38.20 -4.66 10.37
CA LYS A 689 37.03 -4.10 11.09
C LYS A 689 36.91 -2.59 10.87
N GLY A 690 35.69 -2.10 10.69
CA GLY A 690 35.37 -0.73 10.35
C GLY A 690 35.76 -0.32 8.92
N ARG A 691 36.23 -1.24 8.07
CA ARG A 691 36.61 -0.97 6.67
C ARG A 691 35.63 -1.62 5.69
N ILE A 692 35.55 -1.02 4.50
CA ILE A 692 34.83 -1.58 3.36
C ILE A 692 35.77 -1.72 2.16
N ASN A 693 35.55 -2.75 1.35
CA ASN A 693 36.20 -2.87 0.04
C ASN A 693 35.14 -2.94 -1.05
N LEU A 694 35.19 -2.00 -1.99
CA LEU A 694 34.35 -2.02 -3.18
C LEU A 694 34.99 -2.94 -4.22
N VAL A 695 34.28 -3.97 -4.63
CA VAL A 695 34.71 -4.88 -5.70
C VAL A 695 33.64 -4.98 -6.76
N THR A 696 34.03 -5.24 -8.00
CA THR A 696 33.09 -5.56 -9.08
C THR A 696 33.25 -7.03 -9.42
N VAL A 697 32.17 -7.80 -9.34
CA VAL A 697 32.15 -9.22 -9.69
C VAL A 697 31.05 -9.44 -10.70
N ASN A 698 31.39 -9.94 -11.88
CA ASN A 698 30.47 -10.14 -13.01
C ASN A 698 29.70 -8.86 -13.38
N GLY A 699 30.38 -7.72 -13.40
CA GLY A 699 29.77 -6.41 -13.68
C GLY A 699 28.87 -5.86 -12.58
N LYS A 700 28.64 -6.60 -11.48
CA LYS A 700 27.88 -6.14 -10.32
C LYS A 700 28.83 -5.64 -9.24
N ARG A 701 28.57 -4.42 -8.75
CA ARG A 701 29.27 -3.85 -7.60
C ARG A 701 28.86 -4.60 -6.34
N MET A 702 29.85 -5.06 -5.58
CA MET A 702 29.67 -5.67 -4.25
C MET A 702 30.51 -4.92 -3.22
N ILE A 703 30.00 -4.88 -2.00
CA ILE A 703 30.66 -4.23 -0.86
C ILE A 703 31.10 -5.32 0.11
N LYS A 704 32.41 -5.53 0.19
CA LYS A 704 32.98 -6.44 1.17
C LYS A 704 33.11 -5.74 2.51
N ILE A 705 32.64 -6.40 3.57
CA ILE A 705 32.70 -5.92 4.95
C ILE A 705 33.18 -7.03 5.88
N ASN A 706 33.74 -6.67 7.03
CA ASN A 706 34.06 -7.66 8.06
C ASN A 706 32.75 -8.25 8.66
N PRO A 707 32.67 -9.56 8.96
CA PRO A 707 31.52 -10.14 9.66
C PRO A 707 31.12 -9.41 10.95
N ALA A 708 32.09 -8.88 11.70
CA ALA A 708 31.84 -8.14 12.94
C ALA A 708 31.16 -6.78 12.72
N ASP A 709 31.12 -6.28 11.48
CA ASP A 709 30.52 -5.00 11.13
C ASP A 709 29.16 -5.14 10.44
N LEU A 710 28.57 -6.35 10.41
CA LEU A 710 27.29 -6.58 9.74
C LEU A 710 26.17 -5.65 10.25
N SER A 711 26.11 -5.37 11.55
CA SER A 711 25.11 -4.44 12.10
C SER A 711 25.35 -2.97 11.75
N ARG A 712 26.53 -2.59 11.23
CA ARG A 712 26.80 -1.22 10.72
C ARG A 712 26.08 -0.95 9.40
N VAL A 713 25.63 -1.99 8.70
CA VAL A 713 24.81 -1.85 7.48
C VAL A 713 23.38 -1.49 7.87
N ASN A 714 23.15 -0.22 8.17
CA ASN A 714 21.84 0.30 8.57
C ASN A 714 21.35 1.37 7.57
N PRO A 715 20.10 1.88 7.71
CA PRO A 715 19.53 2.83 6.76
C PRO A 715 20.37 4.09 6.54
N SER A 716 21.10 4.56 7.56
CA SER A 716 21.99 5.73 7.44
C SER A 716 23.17 5.46 6.50
N PHE A 717 23.83 4.30 6.63
CA PHE A 717 24.92 3.94 5.71
C PHE A 717 24.40 3.66 4.29
N GLN A 718 23.24 3.02 4.17
CA GLN A 718 22.61 2.76 2.86
C GLN A 718 22.29 4.05 2.12
N LYS A 719 21.87 5.09 2.84
CA LYS A 719 21.68 6.42 2.27
C LYS A 719 22.97 6.99 1.69
N ASP A 720 24.07 6.94 2.43
CA ASP A 720 25.36 7.43 1.93
C ASP A 720 25.85 6.61 0.74
N LEU A 721 25.56 5.30 0.72
CA LEU A 721 25.79 4.44 -0.43
C LEU A 721 25.04 4.87 -1.68
N ARG A 722 23.78 5.32 -1.55
CA ARG A 722 23.01 5.87 -2.68
C ARG A 722 23.69 7.09 -3.29
N TYR A 723 24.14 8.04 -2.46
CA TYR A 723 24.86 9.22 -2.93
C TYR A 723 26.23 8.90 -3.52
N ALA A 724 26.92 7.91 -2.96
CA ALA A 724 28.19 7.47 -3.51
C ALA A 724 28.01 6.75 -4.86
N ASN A 725 26.86 6.13 -5.12
CA ASN A 725 26.53 5.49 -6.39
C ASN A 725 26.20 6.50 -7.50
N SER A 726 25.71 7.70 -7.16
CA SER A 726 25.45 8.76 -8.16
C SER A 726 26.70 9.54 -8.57
N ARG A 727 27.81 9.42 -7.84
CA ARG A 727 29.09 10.07 -8.14
C ARG A 727 29.94 9.22 -9.09
N THR A 728 30.48 9.83 -10.15
CA THR A 728 31.23 9.15 -11.22
C THR A 728 32.67 8.74 -10.87
N ALA A 729 33.25 9.26 -9.78
CA ALA A 729 34.61 8.93 -9.36
C ALA A 729 34.64 7.88 -8.24
N THR A 730 35.05 6.65 -8.57
CA THR A 730 35.07 5.49 -7.66
C THR A 730 35.93 5.71 -6.40
N SER A 731 37.04 6.47 -6.51
CA SER A 731 37.95 6.72 -5.39
C SER A 731 37.36 7.64 -4.33
N THR A 732 36.69 8.73 -4.74
CA THR A 732 35.98 9.64 -3.82
C THR A 732 34.81 8.93 -3.16
N ALA A 733 34.03 8.18 -3.94
CA ALA A 733 32.92 7.38 -3.43
C ALA A 733 33.37 6.38 -2.36
N GLN A 734 34.50 5.70 -2.55
CA GLN A 734 35.05 4.78 -1.54
C GLN A 734 35.45 5.51 -0.26
N LYS A 735 36.12 6.66 -0.36
CA LYS A 735 36.56 7.44 0.81
C LYS A 735 35.38 7.94 1.63
N ASP A 736 34.35 8.46 0.97
CA ASP A 736 33.15 8.97 1.62
C ASP A 736 32.40 7.84 2.34
N LEU A 737 32.20 6.71 1.65
CA LEU A 737 31.56 5.54 2.25
C LEU A 737 32.36 4.96 3.39
N GLN A 738 33.69 4.95 3.27
CA GLN A 738 34.57 4.48 4.33
C GLN A 738 34.45 5.34 5.59
N GLY A 739 34.32 6.67 5.44
CA GLY A 739 34.07 7.58 6.55
C GLY A 739 32.71 7.34 7.21
N SER A 740 31.65 7.26 6.40
CA SER A 740 30.29 6.97 6.88
C SER A 740 30.21 5.64 7.63
N PHE A 741 30.76 4.57 7.06
CA PHE A 741 30.74 3.23 7.66
C PHE A 741 31.47 3.19 9.01
N ALA A 742 32.63 3.85 9.10
CA ALA A 742 33.40 3.91 10.33
C ALA A 742 32.66 4.69 11.44
N ASN A 743 31.99 5.78 11.08
CA ASN A 743 31.26 6.66 12.00
C ASN A 743 29.88 6.11 12.42
N ASN A 744 29.46 4.99 11.84
CA ASN A 744 28.18 4.36 12.14
C ASN A 744 28.40 3.17 13.08
N PRO A 745 28.30 3.37 14.42
CA PRO A 745 28.57 2.30 15.37
C PRO A 745 27.58 1.14 15.18
N PRO A 746 28.00 -0.11 15.34
CA PRO A 746 27.13 -1.27 15.21
C PRO A 746 26.12 -1.25 16.37
N PRO A 747 24.81 -1.07 16.13
CA PRO A 747 23.84 -1.34 17.17
C PRO A 747 23.91 -2.82 17.56
N PRO A 748 23.71 -3.17 18.84
CA PRO A 748 23.55 -4.55 19.23
C PRO A 748 22.32 -5.14 18.52
N PRO A 749 22.40 -6.37 17.99
CA PRO A 749 21.22 -7.06 17.47
C PRO A 749 20.16 -7.17 18.57
N ARG A 750 18.94 -6.72 18.27
CA ARG A 750 17.80 -6.84 19.20
C ARG A 750 17.24 -8.25 19.19
N ASN A 751 16.59 -8.66 20.27
CA ASN A 751 15.81 -9.90 20.26
C ASN A 751 14.49 -9.67 19.53
N VAL A 752 13.83 -10.76 19.12
CA VAL A 752 12.55 -10.72 18.41
C VAL A 752 11.50 -9.95 19.23
N ASP A 753 11.42 -10.23 20.54
CA ASP A 753 10.48 -9.58 21.46
C ASP A 753 10.76 -8.09 21.65
N ASP A 754 12.03 -7.65 21.57
CA ASP A 754 12.38 -6.23 21.65
C ASP A 754 11.92 -5.45 20.41
N VAL A 755 11.85 -6.14 19.25
CA VAL A 755 11.46 -5.52 17.98
C VAL A 755 9.95 -5.53 17.83
N PHE A 756 9.30 -6.68 18.03
CA PHE A 756 7.88 -6.85 17.75
C PHE A 756 6.99 -6.76 18.99
N GLY A 757 7.56 -6.62 20.19
CA GLY A 757 6.88 -6.87 21.46
C GLY A 757 6.83 -8.38 21.73
N SER A 758 6.74 -8.77 23.01
CA SER A 758 6.45 -10.15 23.38
C SER A 758 5.17 -10.58 22.67
N ALA A 759 5.18 -11.73 22.00
CA ALA A 759 3.96 -12.29 21.47
C ALA A 759 3.04 -12.62 22.65
N ASP A 760 2.07 -11.76 22.96
CA ASP A 760 0.98 -12.16 23.84
C ASP A 760 0.33 -13.37 23.15
N PRO A 761 0.24 -14.53 23.81
CA PRO A 761 -0.45 -15.69 23.25
C PRO A 761 -1.90 -15.37 22.81
N ASN A 762 -2.48 -14.27 23.32
CA ASN A 762 -3.78 -13.72 22.96
C ASN A 762 -3.72 -12.58 21.91
N ASP A 763 -2.57 -11.95 21.64
CA ASP A 763 -2.39 -10.85 20.64
C ASP A 763 -2.43 -11.33 19.18
N GLY A 764 -2.68 -12.62 18.95
CA GLY A 764 -3.04 -13.04 17.61
C GLY A 764 -4.36 -12.38 17.25
N TYR A 765 -4.37 -11.52 16.22
CA TYR A 765 -5.62 -11.15 15.56
C TYR A 765 -6.39 -12.45 15.26
N ASP A 766 -7.38 -12.76 16.08
CA ASP A 766 -8.26 -13.89 15.86
C ASP A 766 -9.25 -13.39 14.81
N PRO A 767 -9.23 -13.94 13.58
CA PRO A 767 -10.18 -13.55 12.54
C PRO A 767 -11.62 -13.63 13.06
N LYS A 768 -11.89 -14.50 14.06
CA LYS A 768 -13.20 -14.64 14.71
C LYS A 768 -13.69 -13.41 15.45
N GLN A 769 -12.82 -12.50 15.89
CA GLN A 769 -13.25 -11.22 16.50
C GLN A 769 -13.89 -10.27 15.47
N GLY A 770 -13.67 -10.49 14.16
CA GLY A 770 -14.38 -9.82 13.08
C GLY A 770 -15.52 -10.65 12.45
N ILE A 771 -15.66 -11.94 12.80
CA ILE A 771 -16.71 -12.81 12.26
C ILE A 771 -17.97 -12.62 13.10
N GLY A 772 -18.89 -11.82 12.59
CA GLY A 772 -20.30 -11.91 12.93
C GLY A 772 -20.87 -13.25 12.42
N TRP A 773 -20.65 -14.31 13.19
CA TRP A 773 -21.33 -15.61 13.13
C TRP A 773 -21.04 -16.48 11.90
N VAL A 774 -20.18 -17.49 12.08
CA VAL A 774 -20.56 -18.84 11.65
C VAL A 774 -21.42 -19.40 12.78
N TYR A 775 -22.63 -19.81 12.47
CA TYR A 775 -23.53 -20.54 13.38
C TYR A 775 -22.87 -21.87 13.77
N GLU A 776 -21.93 -21.86 14.72
CA GLU A 776 -21.96 -22.90 15.74
C GLU A 776 -23.06 -22.47 16.68
N GLU A 777 -24.11 -23.29 16.77
CA GLU A 777 -25.15 -23.18 17.78
C GLU A 777 -24.48 -23.13 19.17
N LYS A 778 -24.14 -21.94 19.65
CA LYS A 778 -23.71 -21.69 21.03
C LYS A 778 -24.93 -21.91 21.92
N ARG A 779 -25.26 -23.19 22.16
CA ARG A 779 -25.77 -23.57 23.48
C ARG A 779 -24.74 -23.01 24.47
N THR A 780 -25.17 -22.17 25.40
CA THR A 780 -24.36 -21.70 26.52
C THR A 780 -23.83 -22.92 27.28
N LYS A 781 -22.64 -23.38 26.89
CA LYS A 781 -21.91 -24.48 27.52
C LYS A 781 -20.94 -23.84 28.50
N SER A 782 -21.36 -23.76 29.76
CA SER A 782 -20.48 -23.48 30.89
C SER A 782 -19.38 -24.55 30.91
N LYS A 783 -18.11 -24.16 30.85
CA LYS A 783 -17.01 -25.09 31.16
C LYS A 783 -16.97 -25.23 32.69
N ALA A 784 -17.49 -26.33 33.21
CA ALA A 784 -17.22 -26.71 34.59
C ALA A 784 -15.86 -27.42 34.63
N LEU A 785 -14.92 -26.91 35.41
CA LEU A 785 -13.66 -27.58 35.70
C LEU A 785 -13.85 -28.29 37.04
N LEU A 786 -13.79 -29.63 37.02
CA LEU A 786 -13.91 -30.42 38.24
C LEU A 786 -12.51 -30.69 38.79
N ILE A 787 -12.24 -30.20 40.00
CA ILE A 787 -10.97 -30.39 40.70
C ILE A 787 -11.28 -31.18 41.96
N GLY A 788 -10.87 -32.45 42.00
CA GLY A 788 -10.97 -33.27 43.20
C GLY A 788 -9.70 -33.14 44.05
N LYS A 789 -9.85 -33.14 45.37
CA LYS A 789 -8.73 -33.18 46.31
C LYS A 789 -8.81 -34.48 47.12
N THR A 790 -7.72 -35.23 47.13
CA THR A 790 -7.53 -36.42 47.96
C THR A 790 -6.44 -36.16 49.00
N GLU A 791 -6.25 -37.07 49.96
CA GLU A 791 -5.15 -36.97 50.94
C GLU A 791 -3.75 -36.96 50.27
N ASP A 792 -3.64 -37.49 49.04
CA ASP A 792 -2.38 -37.56 48.27
C ASP A 792 -2.21 -36.45 47.21
N GLY A 793 -3.15 -35.50 47.11
CA GLY A 793 -3.05 -34.34 46.20
C GLY A 793 -4.29 -34.06 45.35
N TYR A 794 -4.18 -33.08 44.45
CA TYR A 794 -5.25 -32.65 43.53
C TYR A 794 -5.23 -33.45 42.23
N PHE A 795 -6.40 -33.78 41.68
CA PHE A 795 -6.53 -34.28 40.31
C PHE A 795 -7.51 -33.43 39.51
N THR A 796 -7.24 -33.31 38.21
CA THR A 796 -8.07 -32.58 37.25
C THR A 796 -8.57 -33.54 36.18
N VAL A 797 -9.88 -33.63 36.00
CA VAL A 797 -10.47 -34.38 34.89
C VAL A 797 -10.64 -33.41 33.71
N ASN A 798 -9.68 -33.40 32.79
CA ASN A 798 -9.73 -32.55 31.60
C ASN A 798 -10.10 -33.39 30.37
N ASN A 799 -11.39 -33.57 30.11
CA ASN A 799 -11.83 -34.34 28.94
C ASN A 799 -11.91 -33.41 27.71
N LYS A 800 -10.98 -33.57 26.76
CA LYS A 800 -10.88 -32.73 25.55
C LYS A 800 -12.00 -32.97 24.51
N LYS A 801 -12.93 -33.91 24.75
CA LYS A 801 -14.14 -34.08 23.93
C LYS A 801 -15.39 -33.69 24.72
N THR A 802 -16.24 -32.91 24.05
CA THR A 802 -17.53 -32.35 24.51
C THR A 802 -18.28 -33.22 25.53
N ALA A 803 -18.41 -32.73 26.77
CA ALA A 803 -19.25 -33.35 27.79
C ALA A 803 -20.68 -32.78 27.77
N THR A 804 -21.68 -33.64 27.65
CA THR A 804 -23.05 -33.40 28.12
C THR A 804 -23.13 -33.68 29.62
N CYS A 805 -24.11 -33.10 30.36
CA CYS A 805 -24.28 -33.31 31.81
C CYS A 805 -24.27 -34.80 32.24
N PHE A 806 -24.68 -35.68 31.33
CA PHE A 806 -24.64 -37.13 31.48
C PHE A 806 -23.21 -37.70 31.71
N ASN A 807 -22.19 -37.13 31.06
CA ASN A 807 -20.81 -37.63 31.14
C ASN A 807 -20.08 -37.17 32.42
N ILE A 808 -20.49 -36.03 32.99
CA ILE A 808 -19.99 -35.57 34.28
C ILE A 808 -20.59 -36.43 35.40
N ARG A 809 -21.86 -36.80 35.26
CA ARG A 809 -22.55 -37.71 36.19
C ARG A 809 -21.85 -39.06 36.26
N GLU A 810 -21.61 -39.72 35.13
CA GLU A 810 -20.92 -41.03 35.12
C GLU A 810 -19.51 -40.95 35.70
N ALA A 811 -18.73 -39.92 35.36
CA ALA A 811 -17.38 -39.74 35.90
C ALA A 811 -17.36 -39.50 37.41
N LEU A 812 -18.35 -38.77 37.94
CA LEU A 812 -18.48 -38.51 39.37
C LEU A 812 -19.01 -39.74 40.12
N GLU A 813 -19.98 -40.45 39.56
CA GLU A 813 -20.52 -41.70 40.11
C GLU A 813 -19.46 -42.81 40.15
N ASP A 814 -18.60 -42.92 39.14
CA ASP A 814 -17.47 -43.85 39.14
C ASP A 814 -16.39 -43.46 40.15
N HIS A 815 -16.07 -42.17 40.28
CA HIS A 815 -15.07 -41.72 41.25
C HIS A 815 -15.54 -41.90 42.70
N LEU A 816 -16.78 -41.54 43.02
CA LEU A 816 -17.37 -41.71 44.35
C LEU A 816 -17.63 -43.19 44.71
N ARG A 817 -17.89 -44.05 43.71
CA ARG A 817 -17.91 -45.52 43.93
C ARG A 817 -16.56 -46.05 44.40
N ASN A 818 -15.49 -45.53 43.81
CA ASN A 818 -14.13 -46.01 44.05
C ASN A 818 -13.47 -45.34 45.27
N GLN A 819 -13.91 -44.13 45.66
CA GLN A 819 -13.41 -43.40 46.82
C GLN A 819 -14.56 -42.68 47.57
N PRO A 820 -15.35 -43.41 48.39
CA PRO A 820 -16.56 -42.88 49.03
C PRO A 820 -16.28 -41.82 50.11
N GLU A 821 -15.02 -41.67 50.55
CA GLU A 821 -14.59 -40.71 51.57
C GLU A 821 -14.09 -39.37 50.99
N ALA A 822 -14.04 -39.22 49.66
CA ALA A 822 -13.44 -38.05 49.01
C ALA A 822 -14.31 -36.77 49.12
N GLU A 823 -13.68 -35.66 49.48
CA GLU A 823 -14.31 -34.33 49.47
C GLU A 823 -14.37 -33.79 48.02
N VAL A 824 -15.58 -33.56 47.52
CA VAL A 824 -15.78 -33.05 46.15
C VAL A 824 -16.01 -31.55 46.19
N VAL A 825 -15.06 -30.80 45.61
CA VAL A 825 -15.16 -29.35 45.44
C VAL A 825 -15.45 -29.04 43.97
N VAL A 826 -16.54 -28.31 43.72
CA VAL A 826 -16.92 -27.89 42.37
C VAL A 826 -16.78 -26.39 42.26
N GLU A 827 -15.86 -25.92 41.41
CA GLU A 827 -15.68 -24.50 41.11
C GLU A 827 -16.31 -24.16 39.75
N PHE A 828 -17.19 -23.16 39.76
CA PHE A 828 -17.79 -22.61 38.55
C PHE A 828 -17.04 -21.34 38.13
N ALA A 829 -16.32 -21.40 37.00
CA ALA A 829 -15.65 -20.24 36.43
C ALA A 829 -16.63 -19.46 35.52
N ASN A 830 -16.72 -18.13 35.71
CA ASN A 830 -17.43 -17.22 34.81
C ASN A 830 -16.60 -15.95 34.58
N PHE A 831 -16.26 -15.71 33.31
CA PHE A 831 -15.65 -14.53 32.67
C PHE A 831 -14.18 -14.19 33.00
N GLU A 832 -13.50 -13.67 31.98
CA GLU A 832 -12.09 -13.25 32.00
C GLU A 832 -11.90 -12.07 32.99
N PRO A 833 -10.83 -12.07 33.81
CA PRO A 833 -10.57 -11.03 34.82
C PRO A 833 -10.56 -9.59 34.27
N GLU A 834 -10.22 -9.44 32.99
CA GLU A 834 -10.13 -8.15 32.30
C GLU A 834 -11.51 -7.54 32.01
N GLU A 835 -12.53 -8.37 31.73
CA GLU A 835 -13.90 -7.90 31.55
C GLU A 835 -14.52 -7.45 32.88
N ALA A 836 -14.22 -8.15 33.98
CA ALA A 836 -14.66 -7.78 35.33
C ALA A 836 -13.96 -6.52 35.87
N ALA A 837 -12.66 -6.35 35.58
CA ALA A 837 -11.90 -5.14 35.89
C ALA A 837 -12.43 -3.94 35.09
N TYR A 838 -12.69 -4.11 33.79
CA TYR A 838 -13.30 -3.09 32.95
C TYR A 838 -14.72 -2.72 33.40
N PHE A 839 -15.53 -3.70 33.81
CA PHE A 839 -16.89 -3.46 34.33
C PHE A 839 -16.91 -2.71 35.67
N THR A 840 -15.96 -3.03 36.56
CA THR A 840 -15.95 -2.48 37.92
C THR A 840 -15.35 -1.07 37.99
N GLN A 841 -14.33 -0.79 37.17
CA GLN A 841 -13.64 0.51 37.18
C GLN A 841 -14.35 1.60 36.37
N ASN A 842 -14.99 1.27 35.24
CA ASN A 842 -15.53 2.28 34.33
C ASN A 842 -17.03 2.60 34.50
N ILE A 843 -17.82 1.69 35.08
CA ILE A 843 -19.28 1.88 35.21
C ILE A 843 -19.68 2.38 36.60
N SER A 844 -18.93 2.04 37.65
CA SER A 844 -19.26 2.46 39.03
C SER A 844 -19.21 3.97 39.22
N SER A 845 -18.33 4.68 38.50
CA SER A 845 -18.19 6.14 38.50
C SER A 845 -19.36 6.88 37.83
N ARG A 846 -20.17 6.19 37.01
CA ARG A 846 -21.26 6.80 36.22
C ARG A 846 -22.67 6.60 36.80
N PHE A 847 -22.81 5.82 37.89
CA PHE A 847 -24.11 5.64 38.56
C PHE A 847 -24.46 6.79 39.51
N THR A 848 -25.73 7.20 39.47
CA THR A 848 -26.29 8.08 40.52
C THR A 848 -26.39 7.34 41.86
N SER A 849 -26.38 8.09 42.96
CA SER A 849 -26.45 7.54 44.33
C SER A 849 -27.69 6.63 44.56
N ALA A 850 -28.79 6.89 43.85
CA ALA A 850 -30.02 6.10 43.90
C ALA A 850 -29.88 4.72 43.22
N GLN A 851 -29.14 4.66 42.11
CA GLN A 851 -28.85 3.41 41.39
C GLN A 851 -27.89 2.52 42.19
N ARG A 852 -26.88 3.12 42.85
CA ARG A 852 -25.97 2.39 43.76
C ARG A 852 -26.70 1.81 44.98
N ARG A 853 -27.71 2.51 45.52
CA ARG A 853 -28.56 2.00 46.61
C ARG A 853 -29.44 0.85 46.14
N SER A 854 -30.07 0.97 44.98
CA SER A 854 -30.96 -0.07 44.41
C SER A 854 -30.20 -1.37 44.14
N TRP A 855 -28.97 -1.27 43.62
CA TRP A 855 -28.08 -2.42 43.43
C TRP A 855 -27.70 -3.11 44.74
N LYS A 856 -27.32 -2.35 45.79
CA LYS A 856 -27.00 -2.90 47.11
C LYS A 856 -28.21 -3.59 47.77
N ILE A 857 -29.42 -3.09 47.55
CA ILE A 857 -30.67 -3.69 48.05
C ILE A 857 -30.99 -5.00 47.30
N TYR A 858 -30.80 -5.02 45.98
CA TYR A 858 -31.02 -6.22 45.15
C TYR A 858 -30.02 -7.34 45.49
N LYS A 859 -28.74 -6.99 45.65
CA LYS A 859 -27.67 -7.91 46.07
C LYS A 859 -28.00 -8.57 47.42
N ARG A 860 -28.39 -7.77 48.42
CA ARG A 860 -28.77 -8.29 49.75
C ARG A 860 -30.02 -9.17 49.73
N LYS A 861 -31.00 -8.89 48.85
CA LYS A 861 -32.19 -9.74 48.70
C LYS A 861 -31.86 -11.08 48.04
N ALA A 862 -30.99 -11.09 47.03
CA ALA A 862 -30.56 -12.34 46.39
C ALA A 862 -29.77 -13.23 47.36
N GLU A 863 -28.88 -12.64 48.16
CA GLU A 863 -28.10 -13.35 49.20
C GLU A 863 -29.01 -13.89 50.32
N ALA A 864 -30.02 -13.12 50.76
CA ALA A 864 -30.93 -13.51 51.84
C ALA A 864 -31.95 -14.59 51.42
N ILE A 865 -32.36 -14.63 50.15
CA ILE A 865 -33.31 -15.63 49.63
C ILE A 865 -32.60 -16.99 49.47
N THR A 866 -31.35 -17.00 49.03
CA THR A 866 -30.57 -18.23 48.83
C THR A 866 -30.30 -18.98 50.15
N ALA A 867 -30.19 -18.26 51.26
CA ALA A 867 -29.97 -18.85 52.59
C ALA A 867 -31.24 -19.37 53.29
N ARG A 868 -32.44 -18.99 52.83
CA ARG A 868 -33.70 -19.19 53.58
C ARG A 868 -34.50 -20.44 53.17
N GLU A 869 -34.26 -21.01 51.99
CA GLU A 869 -35.10 -22.09 51.43
C GLU A 869 -34.56 -23.51 51.64
N TYR A 870 -33.31 -23.70 52.09
CA TYR A 870 -32.69 -25.04 52.21
C TYR A 870 -31.84 -25.30 53.47
N ASP A 871 -31.96 -24.46 54.51
CA ASP A 871 -31.29 -24.63 55.82
C ASP A 871 -29.77 -24.96 55.74
N PHE A 872 -29.05 -24.29 54.86
CA PHE A 872 -27.60 -24.42 54.74
C PHE A 872 -26.88 -23.44 55.67
N ASP A 873 -25.91 -23.93 56.44
CA ASP A 873 -24.98 -23.05 57.17
C ASP A 873 -24.10 -22.29 56.17
N LYS A 874 -23.76 -21.05 56.49
CA LYS A 874 -23.01 -20.10 55.66
C LYS A 874 -21.61 -20.59 55.29
N LYS A 875 -21.12 -21.67 55.90
CA LYS A 875 -19.83 -22.33 55.63
C LYS A 875 -19.81 -23.21 54.37
N THR A 876 -20.97 -23.58 53.82
CA THR A 876 -21.09 -24.56 52.72
C THR A 876 -20.97 -23.93 51.33
N ILE A 877 -21.18 -22.62 51.22
CA ILE A 877 -21.07 -21.86 49.96
C ILE A 877 -20.19 -20.64 50.21
N GLU A 878 -19.02 -20.61 49.59
CA GLU A 878 -18.05 -19.52 49.71
C GLU A 878 -17.92 -18.78 48.37
N GLN A 879 -18.04 -17.45 48.39
CA GLN A 879 -17.80 -16.61 47.22
C GLN A 879 -16.33 -16.15 47.24
N LEU A 880 -15.59 -16.45 46.18
CA LEU A 880 -14.18 -16.08 46.07
C LEU A 880 -14.05 -14.70 45.42
N ASP A 881 -12.96 -13.99 45.75
CA ASP A 881 -12.73 -12.58 45.38
C ASP A 881 -12.67 -12.32 43.86
N ASN A 882 -12.58 -13.37 43.04
CA ASN A 882 -12.55 -13.33 41.58
C ASN A 882 -13.90 -13.69 40.92
N GLY A 883 -15.00 -13.72 41.67
CA GLY A 883 -16.33 -14.01 41.13
C GLY A 883 -16.65 -15.50 40.96
N HIS A 884 -15.77 -16.39 41.43
CA HIS A 884 -16.05 -17.82 41.51
C HIS A 884 -16.92 -18.15 42.73
N ILE A 885 -17.70 -19.22 42.62
CA ILE A 885 -18.48 -19.79 43.72
C ILE A 885 -17.92 -21.17 44.03
N ARG A 886 -17.50 -21.38 45.28
CA ARG A 886 -17.10 -22.68 45.82
C ARG A 886 -18.26 -23.26 46.63
N ILE A 887 -18.62 -24.50 46.33
CA ILE A 887 -19.63 -25.25 47.08
C ILE A 887 -18.95 -26.48 47.66
N THR A 888 -19.01 -26.63 48.99
CA THR A 888 -18.42 -27.75 49.72
C THR A 888 -19.53 -28.62 50.27
N ILE A 889 -19.64 -29.89 49.86
CA ILE A 889 -20.74 -30.76 50.28
C ILE A 889 -20.34 -31.52 51.55
N PRO A 890 -21.12 -31.43 52.66
CA PRO A 890 -20.80 -32.13 53.89
C PRO A 890 -21.07 -33.64 53.81
N LYS A 891 -20.27 -34.39 54.55
CA LYS A 891 -20.07 -35.85 54.53
C LYS A 891 -21.31 -36.76 54.77
N LYS A 892 -22.53 -36.23 54.94
CA LYS A 892 -23.65 -36.97 55.58
C LYS A 892 -24.88 -37.29 54.74
N ASP A 893 -24.97 -36.93 53.46
CA ASP A 893 -26.07 -37.44 52.60
C ASP A 893 -25.72 -37.42 51.10
N PRO A 894 -25.43 -38.57 50.46
CA PRO A 894 -24.95 -38.62 49.08
C PRO A 894 -26.09 -38.95 48.12
N SER A 895 -27.10 -38.09 48.01
CA SER A 895 -28.12 -38.22 46.95
C SER A 895 -27.74 -37.37 45.73
N PRO A 896 -27.28 -37.97 44.60
CA PRO A 896 -26.83 -37.23 43.41
C PRO A 896 -27.95 -36.43 42.73
N ASN A 897 -29.22 -36.74 43.02
CA ASN A 897 -30.38 -36.08 42.42
C ASN A 897 -30.55 -34.63 42.91
N ILE A 898 -30.20 -34.34 44.16
CA ILE A 898 -30.28 -32.98 44.73
C ILE A 898 -29.31 -32.04 43.99
N PHE A 899 -28.14 -32.54 43.57
CA PHE A 899 -27.13 -31.77 42.87
C PHE A 899 -27.56 -31.30 41.47
N VAL A 900 -28.21 -32.18 40.70
CA VAL A 900 -28.65 -31.88 39.32
C VAL A 900 -29.78 -30.84 39.32
N ASP A 901 -30.71 -30.95 40.26
CA ASP A 901 -31.79 -29.98 40.42
C ASP A 901 -31.27 -28.61 40.88
N MET A 902 -30.27 -28.59 41.78
CA MET A 902 -29.61 -27.36 42.22
C MET A 902 -28.96 -26.58 41.07
N VAL A 903 -28.20 -27.27 40.21
CA VAL A 903 -27.51 -26.65 39.07
C VAL A 903 -28.51 -26.16 38.02
N GLY A 904 -29.61 -26.88 37.81
CA GLY A 904 -30.71 -26.45 36.93
C GLY A 904 -31.40 -25.17 37.40
N VAL A 905 -31.69 -25.06 38.71
CA VAL A 905 -32.35 -23.90 39.30
C VAL A 905 -31.45 -22.66 39.29
N VAL A 906 -30.17 -22.79 39.67
CA VAL A 906 -29.21 -21.68 39.66
C VAL A 906 -29.02 -21.12 38.24
N LYS A 907 -28.90 -22.00 37.23
CA LYS A 907 -28.77 -21.60 35.83
C LYS A 907 -30.00 -20.85 35.31
N ASN A 908 -31.20 -21.34 35.59
CA ASN A 908 -32.45 -20.69 35.16
C ASN A 908 -32.64 -19.32 35.82
N ARG A 909 -32.32 -19.18 37.11
CA ARG A 909 -32.44 -17.91 37.84
C ARG A 909 -31.41 -16.87 37.39
N PHE A 910 -30.19 -17.28 37.04
CA PHE A 910 -29.18 -16.39 36.45
C PHE A 910 -29.60 -15.87 35.06
N GLN A 911 -30.20 -16.72 34.23
CA GLN A 911 -30.75 -16.30 32.93
C GLN A 911 -31.93 -15.33 33.09
N GLN A 912 -32.77 -15.54 34.10
CA GLN A 912 -33.87 -14.64 34.43
C GLN A 912 -33.36 -13.27 34.91
N ALA A 913 -32.33 -13.23 35.76
CA ALA A 913 -31.70 -11.99 36.22
C ALA A 913 -31.05 -11.20 35.06
N LYS A 914 -30.38 -11.90 34.13
CA LYS A 914 -29.82 -11.29 32.92
C LYS A 914 -30.90 -10.69 32.02
N SER A 915 -31.98 -11.42 31.77
CA SER A 915 -33.15 -10.92 31.00
C SER A 915 -33.75 -9.64 31.61
N THR A 916 -33.82 -9.55 32.94
CA THR A 916 -34.33 -8.37 33.64
C THR A 916 -33.38 -7.19 33.54
N ILE A 917 -32.06 -7.42 33.62
CA ILE A 917 -31.04 -6.38 33.41
C ILE A 917 -31.10 -5.85 31.97
N ASP A 918 -31.21 -6.74 30.98
CA ASP A 918 -31.31 -6.35 29.56
C ASP A 918 -32.61 -5.56 29.27
N GLN A 919 -33.72 -5.85 29.96
CA GLN A 919 -34.95 -5.05 29.89
C GLN A 919 -34.80 -3.67 30.51
N VAL A 920 -34.10 -3.54 31.64
CA VAL A 920 -33.82 -2.23 32.27
C VAL A 920 -32.95 -1.35 31.36
N PHE A 921 -31.98 -1.93 30.65
CA PHE A 921 -31.16 -1.21 29.67
C PHE A 921 -31.89 -0.88 28.35
N LYS A 922 -32.95 -1.64 27.99
CA LYS A 922 -33.83 -1.29 26.86
C LYS A 922 -34.68 -0.05 27.14
N VAL A 923 -35.06 0.20 28.39
CA VAL A 923 -35.84 1.38 28.81
C VAL A 923 -34.98 2.65 28.85
N SER A 924 -33.65 2.55 28.96
CA SER A 924 -32.74 3.71 29.00
C SER A 924 -32.21 4.17 27.63
N LYS A 925 -32.81 3.72 26.51
CA LYS A 925 -32.48 4.17 25.14
C LYS A 925 -33.36 5.33 24.65
N THR A 926 -33.76 6.25 25.52
CA THR A 926 -34.15 7.60 25.08
C THR A 926 -32.86 8.40 24.88
N LYS A 927 -32.74 9.06 23.72
CA LYS A 927 -31.50 9.67 23.23
C LYS A 927 -30.92 10.70 24.23
N PRO A 928 -29.60 10.71 24.52
CA PRO A 928 -28.94 11.76 25.32
C PRO A 928 -29.07 13.17 24.72
N GLU A 929 -29.38 13.26 23.43
CA GLU A 929 -29.53 14.48 22.65
C GLU A 929 -30.68 15.37 23.16
N ASP A 930 -31.79 14.77 23.62
CA ASP A 930 -32.99 15.51 24.05
C ASP A 930 -32.80 16.17 25.41
N ASP A 931 -32.07 15.53 26.33
CA ASP A 931 -31.79 16.06 27.68
C ASP A 931 -30.77 17.21 27.64
N ILE A 932 -29.78 17.15 26.73
CA ILE A 932 -28.81 18.23 26.53
C ILE A 932 -29.51 19.46 25.98
N ILE A 933 -30.31 19.31 24.90
CA ILE A 933 -31.06 20.42 24.29
C ILE A 933 -32.04 21.03 25.30
N THR A 934 -32.74 20.20 26.08
CA THR A 934 -33.70 20.67 27.09
C THR A 934 -33.03 21.48 28.21
N ASN A 935 -31.88 21.04 28.70
CA ASN A 935 -31.12 21.77 29.72
C ASN A 935 -30.52 23.07 29.17
N LEU A 936 -30.04 23.05 27.93
CA LEU A 936 -29.45 24.22 27.28
C LEU A 936 -30.50 25.31 27.01
N ILE A 937 -31.69 24.93 26.56
CA ILE A 937 -32.84 25.83 26.40
C ILE A 937 -33.22 26.46 27.75
N LYS A 938 -33.14 25.70 28.84
CA LYS A 938 -33.43 26.18 30.20
C LYS A 938 -32.39 27.21 30.67
N GLU A 939 -31.11 26.97 30.42
CA GLU A 939 -30.05 27.92 30.75
C GLU A 939 -30.16 29.22 29.94
N PHE A 940 -30.44 29.15 28.64
CA PHE A 940 -30.61 30.35 27.81
C PHE A 940 -31.84 31.18 28.19
N LYS A 941 -32.95 30.53 28.56
CA LYS A 941 -34.10 31.24 29.13
C LYS A 941 -33.73 31.93 30.45
N THR A 942 -32.91 31.31 31.28
CA THR A 942 -32.46 31.86 32.56
C THR A 942 -31.50 33.06 32.35
N ALA A 943 -30.70 33.03 31.29
CA ALA A 943 -29.83 34.13 30.89
C ALA A 943 -30.57 35.29 30.17
N GLY A 944 -31.87 35.16 29.92
CA GLY A 944 -32.68 36.19 29.23
C GLY A 944 -32.47 36.27 27.73
N ILE A 945 -31.86 35.24 27.11
CA ILE A 945 -31.61 35.21 25.66
C ILE A 945 -32.88 34.71 24.95
N PRO A 946 -33.47 35.49 24.03
CA PRO A 946 -34.65 35.05 23.28
C PRO A 946 -34.29 33.84 22.40
N LEU A 947 -35.05 32.74 22.54
CA LEU A 947 -34.80 31.51 21.76
C LEU A 947 -34.85 31.73 20.24
N SER A 948 -35.57 32.75 19.77
CA SER A 948 -35.65 33.13 18.35
C SER A 948 -34.33 33.64 17.77
N LYS A 949 -33.31 33.90 18.59
CA LYS A 949 -31.97 34.33 18.16
C LYS A 949 -30.92 33.20 18.18
N ILE A 950 -31.31 31.97 18.49
CA ILE A 950 -30.41 30.82 18.62
C ILE A 950 -30.62 29.90 17.43
N ILE A 951 -29.55 29.66 16.66
CA ILE A 951 -29.54 28.69 15.57
C ILE A 951 -28.66 27.52 16.00
N VAL A 952 -29.25 26.34 16.09
CA VAL A 952 -28.56 25.09 16.44
C VAL A 952 -28.43 24.26 15.17
N SER A 953 -27.19 23.98 14.77
CA SER A 953 -26.90 23.04 13.68
C SER A 953 -26.23 21.80 14.27
N ILE A 954 -26.81 20.65 13.96
CA ILE A 954 -26.31 19.35 14.40
C ILE A 954 -25.88 18.60 13.15
N ASP A 955 -24.60 18.20 13.09
CA ASP A 955 -24.13 17.22 12.12
C ASP A 955 -23.52 16.01 12.85
N ASP A 956 -23.21 14.96 12.09
CA ASP A 956 -22.84 13.64 12.62
C ASP A 956 -21.51 13.64 13.41
N CYS A 957 -20.76 14.75 13.46
CA CYS A 957 -19.45 14.82 14.12
C CYS A 957 -19.21 16.08 14.95
N SER A 958 -20.13 17.05 14.96
CA SER A 958 -19.96 18.30 15.71
C SER A 958 -21.29 18.94 16.14
N PHE A 959 -21.23 19.65 17.27
CA PHE A 959 -22.35 20.42 17.80
C PHE A 959 -22.00 21.91 17.71
N CYS A 960 -22.70 22.65 16.83
CA CYS A 960 -22.44 24.07 16.60
C CYS A 960 -23.66 24.92 16.97
N ILE A 961 -23.46 25.87 17.90
CA ILE A 961 -24.47 26.86 18.29
C ILE A 961 -24.01 28.22 17.79
N ILE A 962 -24.84 28.83 16.94
CA ILE A 962 -24.63 30.19 16.46
C ILE A 962 -25.69 31.07 17.12
N ILE A 963 -25.24 32.01 17.96
CA ILE A 963 -26.11 33.01 18.60
C ILE A 963 -26.05 34.28 17.76
N GLN A 964 -27.17 34.64 17.15
CA GLN A 964 -27.26 35.83 16.30
C GLN A 964 -27.49 37.07 17.19
N CYS A 965 -26.42 37.69 17.65
CA CYS A 965 -26.51 38.96 18.40
C CYS A 965 -26.71 40.15 17.46
N CYS A 966 -27.79 40.91 17.67
CA CYS A 966 -27.95 42.21 17.03
C CYS A 966 -26.93 43.20 17.62
N LYS A 967 -26.35 44.03 16.76
CA LYS A 967 -25.22 44.96 17.02
C LYS A 967 -25.42 45.92 18.21
N GLU A 968 -26.64 46.09 18.71
CA GLU A 968 -26.96 46.95 19.86
C GLU A 968 -26.69 46.30 21.24
N GLU A 969 -26.65 44.97 21.37
CA GLU A 969 -26.43 44.32 22.67
C GLU A 969 -24.95 44.13 23.03
N ALA A 970 -24.06 44.01 22.03
CA ALA A 970 -22.62 43.89 22.23
C ALA A 970 -21.99 45.14 22.91
N ASN A 971 -22.62 46.32 22.78
CA ASN A 971 -22.15 47.56 23.40
C ASN A 971 -22.45 47.67 24.90
N LYS A 972 -23.16 46.71 25.51
CA LYS A 972 -23.48 46.72 26.95
C LYS A 972 -22.56 45.86 27.82
N GLY A 973 -21.44 45.38 27.29
CA GLY A 973 -20.36 44.78 28.09
C GLY A 973 -20.73 43.50 28.84
N LYS A 974 -21.73 42.75 28.37
CA LYS A 974 -21.99 41.39 28.86
C LYS A 974 -21.35 40.41 27.87
N SER A 975 -20.31 39.70 28.33
CA SER A 975 -19.63 38.62 27.62
C SER A 975 -20.53 37.42 27.42
#